data_AF-A0A7C1EZ82-F1
#
_entry.id   AF-A0A7C1EZ82-F1
#
_cell.length_a   1.000
_cell.length_b   1.000
_cell.length_c   1.000
_cell.angle_alpha   90.00
_cell.angle_beta   90.00
_cell.angle_gamma   90.00
#
_symmetry.space_group_name_H-M   'P 1'
#
loop_
_entity.id
_entity.type
_entity.pdbx_description
1 polymer ?
#
loop_
_entity_poly.entity_id
_entity_poly.type
_entity_poly.pdbx_seq_one_letter_code
_entity_poly.pdbx_strand_id
1 'polypeptide(L)'
;MKPGSRASLPAAWSHLRVIMTNNKRSDQHQTDSGTRQDAHAPYNFVPLPERAVDVREQPGMMTLDDALPSHNLFRSDRRHGYFDVTLTTESPLYIRGMLTREEAKDKEAHRNKPDFFHMGEVTSPVIPGSSLRGMLRSLVEIVTWSKLTRVSDSPKIFYRAVAAKSDDPLGSNYKAIIGTVNKLKVRAGYLERDGDNWFIRPAQEHQGTPYLKVKCLDKTGKRHSDVADVRGLIYLDDANYRVQYHDVIINLQTVRKLTSGYYAPAQSPTAGSTGNAVLVCTGNMAESSSAKNGRVSTNRRNFVAVLRPAPNTQRIQIDPQAITDYRDGLTAFQKESPFDEKYGCLVEGRPIFYVPPSQDRMVRYFGHAPFSRIQASLTEDGKSRAVTPHDLVPKSLHEQADHFDFGEALFGYVRGAETAKTLDRQEIKQGDPRRAYASRISVSDAKMVTQTNDLYDVDAEGITPPILGSSKPSTFQHYLEQPHGKSTPKQDLHHYGTSSARIRGHKLYWRQRRNTATEIRDASTALLDPRDTQRTRIRPIKKDIQFRFRVNFDNLTDIELGALAWVLALGSESHHPNARHMLGMGKPFGMGVVKLDTALVLRDRQQRYTSLFSTVGWSDGDEPANVDEFIHQFVKFISTAVGERYESRMQELITMLERREPNRLFTYMQLEPVNEYKDRPVLPHPIEVIPSPEMLAQQEQERLRQAEEQRQIEEQQQRQEQAKLEKASKRARGVEVGDILRGKVAEKPQYEDEDVVIDRLNVNDGRKYIAYFMAKYRRSGEQIQKDQDITLYVVEVEASDDGYTYLWCRRATKEERQK
;
A
#
# COMPACT_ATOMS: atom_id res chain seq x y z
N MET A 1 28.73 53.43 -41.11
CA MET A 1 28.89 54.76 -40.48
C MET A 1 28.33 54.73 -39.06
N LYS A 2 29.01 55.40 -38.12
CA LYS A 2 28.51 55.90 -36.82
C LYS A 2 28.29 57.43 -36.98
N PRO A 3 27.78 58.23 -36.01
CA PRO A 3 26.91 57.94 -34.84
C PRO A 3 25.80 59.02 -34.59
N GLY A 4 25.05 58.87 -33.49
CA GLY A 4 24.47 59.94 -32.65
C GLY A 4 24.10 59.30 -31.30
N SER A 5 24.63 59.60 -30.10
CA SER A 5 24.90 60.89 -29.40
C SER A 5 23.60 61.65 -29.13
N ARG A 6 23.17 62.01 -27.90
CA ARG A 6 23.73 61.97 -26.51
C ARG A 6 22.56 61.57 -25.54
N ALA A 7 22.65 61.42 -24.21
CA ALA A 7 23.66 61.83 -23.22
C ALA A 7 23.76 60.89 -21.95
N SER A 8 24.54 61.36 -20.99
CA SER A 8 24.88 60.96 -19.60
C SER A 8 23.99 61.64 -18.53
N LEU A 9 23.94 61.38 -17.20
CA LEU A 9 24.52 60.48 -16.15
C LEU A 9 23.74 60.81 -14.82
N PRO A 10 24.07 60.35 -13.57
CA PRO A 10 24.92 59.26 -13.06
C PRO A 10 24.10 58.20 -12.23
N ALA A 11 24.43 56.92 -12.07
CA ALA A 11 25.69 56.18 -11.80
C ALA A 11 26.07 56.06 -10.31
N ALA A 12 25.71 54.93 -9.67
CA ALA A 12 26.36 54.31 -8.51
C ALA A 12 25.74 52.92 -8.18
N TRP A 13 26.41 51.80 -7.88
CA TRP A 13 27.79 51.27 -7.99
C TRP A 13 27.58 49.74 -8.32
N SER A 14 28.13 49.12 -9.38
CA SER A 14 29.43 48.40 -9.42
C SER A 14 29.72 47.48 -8.22
N HIS A 15 30.08 46.19 -8.33
CA HIS A 15 30.40 45.25 -9.44
C HIS A 15 30.01 43.80 -8.97
N LEU A 16 30.33 42.65 -9.58
CA LEU A 16 31.21 42.20 -10.69
C LEU A 16 30.66 40.85 -11.26
N ARG A 17 31.09 40.42 -12.46
CA ARG A 17 30.92 39.04 -12.99
C ARG A 17 32.28 38.34 -13.03
N VAL A 18 32.36 37.05 -12.68
CA VAL A 18 33.47 36.19 -13.10
C VAL A 18 32.97 34.87 -13.68
N ILE A 19 33.01 34.81 -15.01
CA ILE A 19 33.40 33.68 -15.88
C ILE A 19 32.78 32.29 -15.60
N MET A 20 31.95 31.84 -16.55
CA MET A 20 31.70 30.42 -16.78
C MET A 20 32.95 29.74 -17.36
N THR A 21 33.44 28.69 -16.72
CA THR A 21 34.25 27.65 -17.36
C THR A 21 33.74 26.27 -16.96
N ASN A 22 33.62 25.39 -17.95
CA ASN A 22 33.19 24.01 -17.75
C ASN A 22 34.09 23.29 -16.73
N ASN A 23 33.50 22.68 -15.71
CA ASN A 23 34.14 21.54 -15.07
C ASN A 23 33.11 20.49 -14.65
N LYS A 24 33.26 19.28 -15.19
CA LYS A 24 32.48 18.11 -14.76
C LYS A 24 32.94 17.72 -13.35
N ARG A 25 32.16 18.04 -12.33
CA ARG A 25 32.23 17.36 -11.03
C ARG A 25 30.84 16.94 -10.58
N SER A 26 30.83 15.82 -9.88
CA SER A 26 29.66 15.14 -9.37
C SER A 26 29.04 15.92 -8.21
N ASP A 27 27.83 16.45 -8.41
CA ASP A 27 26.99 16.94 -7.32
C ASP A 27 26.38 15.75 -6.54
N GLN A 28 27.24 15.08 -5.78
CA GLN A 28 26.84 14.34 -4.58
C GLN A 28 26.93 15.29 -3.38
N HIS A 29 25.99 16.24 -3.30
CA HIS A 29 25.68 16.89 -2.03
C HIS A 29 24.37 16.32 -1.50
N GLN A 30 24.51 15.34 -0.59
CA GLN A 30 23.41 14.86 0.22
C GLN A 30 22.90 16.00 1.10
N THR A 31 21.73 16.52 0.79
CA THR A 31 20.86 17.15 1.79
C THR A 31 20.27 16.04 2.65
N ASP A 32 20.99 15.63 3.70
CA ASP A 32 20.55 14.59 4.63
C ASP A 32 19.55 15.18 5.66
N SER A 33 18.41 15.65 5.16
CA SER A 33 17.18 15.79 5.94
C SER A 33 16.30 14.60 5.57
N GLY A 34 15.96 13.78 6.57
CA GLY A 34 15.42 12.41 6.39
C GLY A 34 13.99 12.32 5.85
N THR A 35 13.70 12.95 4.70
CA THR A 35 12.44 12.80 3.98
C THR A 35 12.46 11.52 3.15
N ARG A 36 11.58 10.59 3.54
CA ARG A 36 11.31 9.37 2.77
C ARG A 36 10.77 9.76 1.40
N GLN A 37 11.39 9.27 0.33
CA GLN A 37 10.87 9.48 -1.03
C GLN A 37 9.47 8.89 -1.19
N ASP A 38 8.52 9.66 -1.73
CA ASP A 38 7.14 9.22 -1.99
C ASP A 38 7.10 8.02 -2.97
N ALA A 39 6.16 7.09 -2.78
CA ALA A 39 6.03 5.94 -3.68
C ALA A 39 5.30 6.33 -4.97
N HIS A 40 5.60 5.61 -6.06
CA HIS A 40 4.95 5.80 -7.35
C HIS A 40 4.48 4.49 -7.99
N ALA A 41 3.50 4.58 -8.88
CA ALA A 41 2.88 3.46 -9.56
C ALA A 41 2.13 3.94 -10.82
N PRO A 42 1.93 3.07 -11.85
CA PRO A 42 1.10 3.42 -13.01
C PRO A 42 -0.40 3.48 -12.68
N TYR A 43 -0.76 3.25 -11.41
CA TYR A 43 -2.11 3.31 -10.89
C TYR A 43 -2.16 4.09 -9.58
N ASN A 44 -3.34 4.57 -9.25
CA ASN A 44 -3.67 5.03 -7.91
C ASN A 44 -5.13 4.64 -7.60
N PHE A 45 -5.68 5.13 -6.50
CA PHE A 45 -7.02 4.77 -6.02
C PHE A 45 -7.88 6.00 -5.85
N VAL A 46 -9.14 5.92 -6.28
CA VAL A 46 -10.19 6.82 -5.79
C VAL A 46 -10.75 6.21 -4.50
N PRO A 47 -10.84 6.96 -3.39
CA PRO A 47 -11.35 6.47 -2.11
C PRO A 47 -12.68 5.71 -2.22
N LEU A 48 -12.90 4.78 -1.29
CA LEU A 48 -14.21 4.17 -1.11
C LEU A 48 -15.23 5.21 -0.60
N PRO A 49 -16.53 5.00 -0.86
CA PRO A 49 -17.58 5.73 -0.16
C PRO A 49 -17.51 5.45 1.35
N GLU A 50 -18.01 6.35 2.19
CA GLU A 50 -18.21 6.07 3.63
C GLU A 50 -19.52 5.29 3.85
N ARG A 51 -20.54 5.69 3.09
CA ARG A 51 -21.80 5.01 2.86
C ARG A 51 -22.00 4.90 1.35
N ALA A 52 -22.65 3.85 0.88
CA ALA A 52 -23.18 3.87 -0.47
C ALA A 52 -24.51 4.66 -0.51
N VAL A 53 -24.83 5.23 -1.67
CA VAL A 53 -26.07 5.98 -1.90
C VAL A 53 -27.12 5.03 -2.46
N ASP A 54 -28.28 4.98 -1.81
CA ASP A 54 -29.38 4.12 -2.23
C ASP A 54 -30.14 4.75 -3.39
N VAL A 55 -30.55 3.97 -4.39
CA VAL A 55 -31.36 4.46 -5.50
C VAL A 55 -32.73 4.98 -5.06
N ARG A 56 -33.22 4.58 -3.88
CA ARG A 56 -34.46 5.12 -3.27
C ARG A 56 -34.28 6.51 -2.65
N GLU A 57 -33.05 7.01 -2.49
CA GLU A 57 -32.83 8.41 -2.09
C GLU A 57 -33.25 9.41 -3.19
N GLN A 58 -33.46 8.94 -4.43
CA GLN A 58 -33.97 9.75 -5.53
C GLN A 58 -35.40 10.28 -5.23
N PRO A 59 -35.73 11.52 -5.62
CA PRO A 59 -37.07 12.07 -5.46
C PRO A 59 -38.15 11.17 -6.08
N GLY A 60 -39.16 10.81 -5.27
CA GLY A 60 -40.30 9.99 -5.69
C GLY A 60 -40.06 8.47 -5.67
N MET A 61 -38.88 7.96 -5.29
CA MET A 61 -38.61 6.52 -5.24
C MET A 61 -38.91 5.91 -3.86
N MET A 62 -40.20 5.85 -3.51
CA MET A 62 -40.62 5.39 -2.16
C MET A 62 -40.39 3.90 -1.92
N THR A 63 -40.48 3.06 -2.96
CA THR A 63 -40.28 1.62 -2.89
C THR A 63 -39.16 1.13 -3.81
N LEU A 64 -38.71 -0.12 -3.62
CA LEU A 64 -37.75 -0.72 -4.52
C LEU A 64 -38.33 -0.97 -5.94
N ASP A 65 -39.65 -1.13 -6.08
CA ASP A 65 -40.30 -1.28 -7.40
C ASP A 65 -40.38 0.06 -8.15
N ASP A 66 -40.48 1.19 -7.44
CA ASP A 66 -40.37 2.52 -8.07
C ASP A 66 -38.98 2.75 -8.67
N ALA A 67 -37.94 2.35 -7.94
CA ALA A 67 -36.54 2.49 -8.33
C ALA A 67 -36.08 1.45 -9.36
N LEU A 68 -36.51 0.19 -9.24
CA LEU A 68 -36.11 -0.94 -10.09
C LEU A 68 -37.32 -1.59 -10.80
N PRO A 69 -38.07 -0.85 -11.63
CA PRO A 69 -39.30 -1.35 -12.22
C PRO A 69 -39.09 -2.61 -13.07
N SER A 70 -40.11 -3.46 -13.12
CA SER A 70 -40.01 -4.77 -13.77
C SER A 70 -39.73 -4.66 -15.29
N HIS A 71 -38.84 -5.52 -15.79
CA HIS A 71 -38.39 -5.53 -17.19
C HIS A 71 -39.49 -5.86 -18.22
N ASN A 72 -40.67 -6.31 -17.79
CA ASN A 72 -41.82 -6.56 -18.67
C ASN A 72 -42.75 -5.34 -18.85
N LEU A 73 -42.44 -4.21 -18.22
CA LEU A 73 -43.24 -2.98 -18.31
C LEU A 73 -42.35 -1.80 -18.72
N PHE A 74 -42.69 -1.11 -19.81
CA PHE A 74 -42.11 0.18 -20.15
C PHE A 74 -42.92 1.28 -19.46
N ARG A 75 -42.26 2.11 -18.65
CA ARG A 75 -42.88 3.19 -17.87
C ARG A 75 -42.80 4.51 -18.65
N SER A 76 -43.93 5.21 -18.79
CA SER A 76 -43.99 6.52 -19.45
C SER A 76 -43.34 7.66 -18.65
N ASP A 77 -43.19 7.48 -17.32
CA ASP A 77 -42.46 8.38 -16.42
C ASP A 77 -40.96 8.04 -16.33
N ARG A 78 -40.41 7.33 -17.32
CA ARG A 78 -39.00 6.94 -17.41
C ARG A 78 -38.46 7.14 -18.82
N ARG A 79 -37.14 7.25 -18.94
CA ARG A 79 -36.42 7.42 -20.20
C ARG A 79 -36.05 6.07 -20.80
N HIS A 80 -36.19 6.01 -22.12
CA HIS A 80 -35.79 4.91 -22.99
C HIS A 80 -34.99 5.50 -24.14
N GLY A 81 -34.05 4.74 -24.70
CA GLY A 81 -33.25 5.23 -25.81
C GLY A 81 -31.89 4.58 -25.91
N TYR A 82 -30.95 5.30 -26.51
CA TYR A 82 -29.57 4.87 -26.62
C TYR A 82 -28.61 6.05 -26.75
N PHE A 83 -27.37 5.79 -26.37
CA PHE A 83 -26.23 6.61 -26.79
C PHE A 83 -25.62 5.97 -28.04
N ASP A 84 -25.45 6.73 -29.11
CA ASP A 84 -24.62 6.35 -30.26
C ASP A 84 -23.23 6.92 -30.04
N VAL A 85 -22.22 6.05 -29.96
CA VAL A 85 -20.90 6.40 -29.45
C VAL A 85 -19.81 6.06 -30.47
N THR A 86 -19.02 7.06 -30.81
CA THR A 86 -17.75 6.89 -31.54
C THR A 86 -16.60 6.90 -30.55
N LEU A 87 -15.85 5.81 -30.48
CA LEU A 87 -14.65 5.66 -29.67
C LEU A 87 -13.43 5.89 -30.56
N THR A 88 -12.56 6.82 -30.19
CA THR A 88 -11.28 7.05 -30.87
C THR A 88 -10.12 6.61 -29.96
N THR A 89 -9.20 5.77 -30.46
CA THR A 89 -7.98 5.41 -29.72
C THR A 89 -7.04 6.60 -29.65
N GLU A 90 -6.60 7.00 -28.45
CA GLU A 90 -5.63 8.08 -28.27
C GLU A 90 -4.25 7.58 -27.82
N SER A 91 -4.14 6.29 -27.47
CA SER A 91 -2.88 5.55 -27.38
C SER A 91 -3.06 4.13 -27.91
N PRO A 92 -1.98 3.40 -28.26
CA PRO A 92 -2.08 2.04 -28.75
C PRO A 92 -2.94 1.16 -27.85
N LEU A 93 -3.90 0.43 -28.41
CA LEU A 93 -4.88 -0.35 -27.66
C LEU A 93 -4.63 -1.84 -27.87
N TYR A 94 -4.72 -2.63 -26.79
CA TYR A 94 -4.59 -4.08 -26.87
C TYR A 94 -5.65 -4.81 -26.03
N ILE A 95 -6.43 -5.66 -26.71
CA ILE A 95 -7.37 -6.63 -26.15
C ILE A 95 -7.02 -7.96 -26.82
N ARG A 96 -6.66 -8.99 -26.04
CA ARG A 96 -6.25 -10.30 -26.59
C ARG A 96 -7.39 -10.95 -27.37
N GLY A 97 -7.08 -11.48 -28.55
CA GLY A 97 -8.01 -12.27 -29.35
C GLY A 97 -8.43 -13.60 -28.72
N MET A 98 -9.51 -14.18 -29.24
CA MET A 98 -9.96 -15.49 -28.80
C MET A 98 -8.98 -16.59 -29.24
N LEU A 99 -8.89 -17.63 -28.42
CA LEU A 99 -8.22 -18.88 -28.76
C LEU A 99 -9.26 -19.89 -29.24
N THR A 100 -8.91 -20.73 -30.21
CA THR A 100 -9.72 -21.92 -30.54
C THR A 100 -9.72 -22.91 -29.37
N ARG A 101 -10.63 -23.89 -29.38
CA ARG A 101 -10.65 -24.96 -28.36
C ARG A 101 -9.40 -25.84 -28.36
N GLU A 102 -8.65 -25.84 -29.46
CA GLU A 102 -7.38 -26.56 -29.60
C GLU A 102 -6.23 -25.71 -29.07
N GLU A 103 -6.13 -24.45 -29.51
CA GLU A 103 -5.17 -23.46 -29.00
C GLU A 103 -5.29 -23.29 -27.47
N ALA A 104 -6.50 -23.33 -26.91
CA ALA A 104 -6.73 -23.21 -25.47
C ALA A 104 -6.20 -24.40 -24.63
N LYS A 105 -5.93 -25.55 -25.26
CA LYS A 105 -5.29 -26.71 -24.59
C LYS A 105 -3.76 -26.57 -24.57
N ASP A 106 -3.21 -25.79 -25.49
CA ASP A 106 -1.79 -25.51 -25.59
C ASP A 106 -1.43 -24.27 -24.75
N LYS A 107 -0.67 -24.49 -23.67
CA LYS A 107 -0.22 -23.44 -22.74
C LYS A 107 0.76 -22.46 -23.38
N GLU A 108 1.42 -22.82 -24.47
CA GLU A 108 2.34 -21.96 -25.20
C GLU A 108 1.60 -21.12 -26.26
N ALA A 109 0.70 -21.74 -27.04
CA ALA A 109 -0.19 -21.01 -27.97
C ALA A 109 -1.01 -19.93 -27.25
N HIS A 110 -1.56 -20.24 -26.07
CA HIS A 110 -2.30 -19.29 -25.24
C HIS A 110 -1.50 -18.01 -24.89
N ARG A 111 -0.18 -18.10 -24.76
CA ARG A 111 0.70 -16.97 -24.44
C ARG A 111 1.17 -16.23 -25.68
N ASN A 112 1.54 -16.97 -26.73
CA ASN A 112 2.31 -16.43 -27.84
C ASN A 112 1.47 -15.92 -29.03
N LYS A 113 0.16 -16.22 -29.10
CA LYS A 113 -0.74 -15.56 -30.07
C LYS A 113 -0.93 -14.08 -29.69
N PRO A 114 -0.41 -13.12 -30.49
CA PRO A 114 -0.33 -11.73 -30.07
C PRO A 114 -1.55 -10.92 -30.53
N ASP A 115 -2.43 -11.49 -31.35
CA ASP A 115 -3.47 -10.78 -32.09
C ASP A 115 -4.46 -10.01 -31.20
N PHE A 116 -4.94 -8.90 -31.74
CA PHE A 116 -6.04 -8.12 -31.19
C PHE A 116 -7.37 -8.87 -31.36
N PHE A 117 -8.36 -8.59 -30.52
CA PHE A 117 -9.69 -9.21 -30.62
C PHE A 117 -10.43 -8.90 -31.94
N HIS A 118 -10.86 -9.95 -32.62
CA HIS A 118 -11.71 -9.91 -33.82
C HIS A 118 -12.75 -11.04 -33.74
N MET A 119 -13.85 -10.91 -34.49
CA MET A 119 -14.88 -11.97 -34.63
C MET A 119 -14.92 -12.61 -36.02
N GLY A 120 -14.14 -12.08 -36.97
CA GLY A 120 -13.99 -12.59 -38.33
C GLY A 120 -12.53 -12.53 -38.74
N GLU A 121 -12.19 -11.61 -39.63
CA GLU A 121 -10.80 -11.37 -40.04
C GLU A 121 -10.01 -10.51 -39.04
N VAL A 122 -8.69 -10.73 -38.97
CA VAL A 122 -7.74 -9.94 -38.16
C VAL A 122 -7.74 -8.45 -38.58
N THR A 123 -7.96 -8.18 -39.87
CA THR A 123 -8.13 -6.84 -40.47
C THR A 123 -9.37 -6.09 -39.95
N SER A 124 -10.32 -6.79 -39.33
CA SER A 124 -11.59 -6.26 -38.83
C SER A 124 -11.69 -6.42 -37.31
N PRO A 125 -10.89 -5.66 -36.53
CA PRO A 125 -10.89 -5.75 -35.07
C PRO A 125 -12.21 -5.29 -34.47
N VAL A 126 -12.51 -5.82 -33.29
CA VAL A 126 -13.72 -5.54 -32.52
C VAL A 126 -13.33 -5.24 -31.08
N ILE A 127 -13.96 -4.26 -30.45
CA ILE A 127 -13.89 -4.08 -28.99
C ILE A 127 -15.11 -4.76 -28.38
N PRO A 128 -14.96 -5.80 -27.52
CA PRO A 128 -16.09 -6.49 -26.93
C PRO A 128 -16.98 -5.55 -26.10
N GLY A 129 -18.30 -5.63 -26.28
CA GLY A 129 -19.28 -4.86 -25.51
C GLY A 129 -19.19 -5.14 -24.00
N SER A 130 -18.72 -6.33 -23.61
CA SER A 130 -18.39 -6.68 -22.23
C SER A 130 -17.22 -5.87 -21.65
N SER A 131 -16.20 -5.53 -22.46
CA SER A 131 -15.06 -4.71 -22.07
C SER A 131 -15.46 -3.25 -21.92
N LEU A 132 -16.29 -2.74 -22.83
CA LEU A 132 -16.90 -1.41 -22.74
C LEU A 132 -17.83 -1.31 -21.52
N ARG A 133 -18.74 -2.27 -21.33
CA ARG A 133 -19.64 -2.30 -20.18
C ARG A 133 -18.88 -2.36 -18.85
N GLY A 134 -17.77 -3.10 -18.78
CA GLY A 134 -16.90 -3.12 -17.61
C GLY A 134 -16.24 -1.76 -17.33
N MET A 135 -15.73 -1.10 -18.38
CA MET A 135 -15.15 0.25 -18.30
C MET A 135 -16.16 1.29 -17.82
N LEU A 136 -17.38 1.28 -18.36
CA LEU A 136 -18.45 2.19 -17.95
C LEU A 136 -18.90 1.89 -16.51
N ARG A 137 -19.13 0.63 -16.17
CA ARG A 137 -19.57 0.21 -14.82
C ARG A 137 -18.62 0.71 -13.73
N SER A 138 -17.31 0.52 -13.89
CA SER A 138 -16.34 0.94 -12.88
C SER A 138 -16.28 2.46 -12.66
N LEU A 139 -16.67 3.27 -13.65
CA LEU A 139 -16.76 4.72 -13.48
C LEU A 139 -18.11 5.12 -12.88
N VAL A 140 -19.21 4.53 -13.33
CA VAL A 140 -20.55 4.73 -12.73
C VAL A 140 -20.53 4.38 -11.25
N GLU A 141 -19.92 3.25 -10.86
CA GLU A 141 -19.79 2.83 -9.46
C GLU A 141 -19.07 3.88 -8.59
N ILE A 142 -18.08 4.58 -9.14
CA ILE A 142 -17.34 5.64 -8.40
C ILE A 142 -18.21 6.89 -8.26
N VAL A 143 -18.73 7.43 -9.37
CA VAL A 143 -19.41 8.75 -9.38
C VAL A 143 -20.76 8.75 -8.67
N THR A 144 -21.38 7.57 -8.54
CA THR A 144 -22.68 7.39 -7.86
C THR A 144 -22.57 6.97 -6.41
N TRP A 145 -21.34 6.90 -5.83
CA TRP A 145 -21.13 6.34 -4.50
C TRP A 145 -21.68 4.91 -4.36
N SER A 146 -21.47 4.04 -5.34
CA SER A 146 -21.87 2.63 -5.25
C SER A 146 -20.91 1.79 -4.37
N LYS A 147 -21.39 0.63 -3.90
CA LYS A 147 -20.60 -0.35 -3.14
C LYS A 147 -19.53 -0.99 -4.03
N LEU A 148 -18.35 -1.27 -3.47
CA LEU A 148 -17.34 -2.11 -4.11
C LEU A 148 -17.71 -3.60 -3.93
N THR A 149 -18.73 -4.06 -4.64
CA THR A 149 -19.35 -5.40 -4.46
C THR A 149 -18.50 -6.59 -4.91
N ARG A 150 -17.44 -6.37 -5.69
CA ARG A 150 -16.61 -7.44 -6.30
C ARG A 150 -15.26 -7.64 -5.62
N VAL A 151 -15.24 -7.59 -4.29
CA VAL A 151 -14.07 -7.96 -3.49
C VAL A 151 -14.20 -9.43 -3.08
N SER A 152 -13.17 -10.23 -3.31
CA SER A 152 -13.23 -11.66 -3.04
C SER A 152 -12.83 -12.00 -1.60
N ASP A 153 -13.48 -13.00 -1.01
CA ASP A 153 -13.04 -13.69 0.20
C ASP A 153 -11.79 -14.57 0.01
N SER A 154 -11.18 -14.52 -1.17
CA SER A 154 -10.01 -15.30 -1.56
C SER A 154 -9.02 -14.47 -2.42
N PRO A 155 -7.73 -14.82 -2.46
CA PRO A 155 -7.07 -15.80 -1.60
C PRO A 155 -6.90 -15.27 -0.17
N LYS A 156 -6.68 -16.19 0.78
CA LYS A 156 -6.24 -15.82 2.13
C LYS A 156 -4.85 -15.17 2.07
N ILE A 157 -4.62 -14.14 2.89
CA ILE A 157 -3.42 -13.33 2.81
C ILE A 157 -2.29 -13.94 3.65
N PHE A 158 -1.23 -14.39 2.97
CA PHE A 158 -0.02 -14.96 3.57
C PHE A 158 1.23 -14.14 3.24
N TYR A 159 2.11 -13.96 4.22
CA TYR A 159 3.37 -13.20 4.09
C TYR A 159 4.58 -13.91 4.71
N ARG A 160 5.79 -13.44 4.39
CA ARG A 160 7.06 -13.95 4.94
C ARG A 160 8.05 -12.81 5.09
N ALA A 161 8.58 -12.62 6.31
CA ALA A 161 9.42 -11.47 6.66
C ALA A 161 10.73 -11.87 7.40
N VAL A 162 11.34 -13.01 7.00
CA VAL A 162 12.53 -13.59 7.64
C VAL A 162 13.71 -12.62 7.72
N ALA A 163 14.03 -11.99 6.59
CA ALA A 163 15.15 -11.06 6.44
C ALA A 163 14.72 -9.58 6.60
N ALA A 164 13.50 -9.34 7.08
CA ALA A 164 13.03 -7.98 7.32
C ALA A 164 13.82 -7.35 8.47
N LYS A 165 14.14 -6.06 8.34
CA LYS A 165 14.82 -5.25 9.35
C LYS A 165 14.03 -5.23 10.68
N SER A 166 14.61 -4.68 11.74
CA SER A 166 13.92 -4.46 13.03
C SER A 166 12.78 -3.46 12.93
N ASP A 167 12.91 -2.46 12.06
CA ASP A 167 11.96 -1.37 11.78
C ASP A 167 10.90 -1.72 10.72
N ASP A 168 10.80 -2.99 10.30
CA ASP A 168 9.81 -3.42 9.32
C ASP A 168 8.53 -3.92 10.03
N PRO A 169 7.34 -3.40 9.69
CA PRO A 169 6.10 -3.70 10.41
C PRO A 169 5.65 -5.16 10.27
N LEU A 170 6.05 -5.88 9.20
CA LEU A 170 5.82 -7.33 9.11
C LEU A 170 6.88 -8.14 9.88
N GLY A 171 8.05 -7.54 10.14
CA GLY A 171 9.21 -8.20 10.72
C GLY A 171 9.00 -8.57 12.19
N SER A 172 8.44 -7.68 13.00
CA SER A 172 8.14 -7.91 14.43
C SER A 172 7.17 -9.08 14.60
N ASN A 173 6.01 -9.02 13.94
CA ASN A 173 4.96 -10.04 14.00
C ASN A 173 5.45 -11.41 13.47
N TYR A 174 6.21 -11.44 12.38
CA TYR A 174 6.82 -12.68 11.87
C TYR A 174 7.81 -13.30 12.88
N LYS A 175 8.68 -12.49 13.48
CA LYS A 175 9.66 -12.94 14.48
C LYS A 175 8.99 -13.36 15.80
N ALA A 176 7.85 -12.75 16.16
CA ALA A 176 7.07 -13.14 17.33
C ALA A 176 6.49 -14.57 17.18
N ILE A 177 6.06 -14.96 15.97
CA ILE A 177 5.49 -16.28 15.68
C ILE A 177 6.58 -17.33 15.41
N ILE A 178 7.45 -17.09 14.42
CA ILE A 178 8.45 -18.07 13.94
C ILE A 178 9.71 -18.09 14.82
N GLY A 179 10.01 -17.00 15.51
CA GLY A 179 11.29 -16.78 16.19
C GLY A 179 12.34 -16.12 15.28
N THR A 180 13.57 -16.01 15.80
CA THR A 180 14.72 -15.50 15.05
C THR A 180 15.66 -16.63 14.63
N VAL A 181 16.64 -16.36 13.75
CA VAL A 181 17.63 -17.35 13.30
C VAL A 181 18.37 -18.03 14.47
N ASN A 182 18.56 -17.31 15.58
CA ASN A 182 19.27 -17.81 16.77
C ASN A 182 18.33 -18.34 17.87
N LYS A 183 17.02 -18.03 17.78
CA LYS A 183 15.98 -18.44 18.75
C LYS A 183 14.71 -18.80 17.96
N LEU A 184 14.77 -19.90 17.22
CA LEU A 184 13.68 -20.39 16.40
C LEU A 184 12.61 -21.06 17.30
N LYS A 185 11.34 -20.71 17.11
CA LYS A 185 10.20 -21.34 17.81
C LYS A 185 9.64 -22.56 17.09
N VAL A 186 9.98 -22.70 15.81
CA VAL A 186 9.50 -23.77 14.92
C VAL A 186 10.13 -25.12 15.28
N ARG A 187 9.29 -26.13 15.41
CA ARG A 187 9.60 -27.55 15.56
C ARG A 187 9.34 -28.30 14.25
N ALA A 188 9.68 -29.59 14.21
CA ALA A 188 9.40 -30.47 13.08
C ALA A 188 8.68 -31.74 13.56
N GLY A 189 7.94 -32.37 12.65
CA GLY A 189 7.21 -33.61 12.91
C GLY A 189 6.71 -34.23 11.61
N TYR A 190 5.90 -35.27 11.72
CA TYR A 190 5.35 -36.03 10.60
C TYR A 190 3.84 -35.93 10.60
N LEU A 191 3.26 -35.78 9.40
CA LEU A 191 1.82 -35.67 9.22
C LEU A 191 1.14 -37.04 9.32
N GLU A 192 0.06 -37.09 10.09
CA GLU A 192 -0.88 -38.22 10.19
C GLU A 192 -2.29 -37.71 9.89
N ARG A 193 -3.12 -38.52 9.22
CA ARG A 193 -4.51 -38.18 8.93
C ARG A 193 -5.47 -39.12 9.64
N ASP A 194 -6.57 -38.57 10.14
CA ASP A 194 -7.63 -39.33 10.82
C ASP A 194 -8.99 -38.74 10.41
N GLY A 195 -9.64 -39.41 9.45
CA GLY A 195 -10.76 -38.82 8.70
C GLY A 195 -10.33 -37.54 7.97
N ASP A 196 -10.96 -36.41 8.28
CA ASP A 196 -10.58 -35.09 7.75
C ASP A 196 -9.65 -34.28 8.67
N ASN A 197 -9.33 -34.81 9.85
CA ASN A 197 -8.43 -34.15 10.79
C ASN A 197 -6.97 -34.47 10.46
N TRP A 198 -6.11 -33.45 10.56
CA TRP A 198 -4.68 -33.57 10.40
C TRP A 198 -3.97 -33.44 11.75
N PHE A 199 -2.99 -34.31 11.97
CA PHE A 199 -2.17 -34.34 13.17
C PHE A 199 -0.70 -34.28 12.80
N ILE A 200 0.11 -33.80 13.74
CA ILE A 200 1.58 -33.84 13.67
C ILE A 200 2.06 -34.74 14.79
N ARG A 201 2.80 -35.82 14.47
CA ARG A 201 3.63 -36.53 15.44
C ARG A 201 4.99 -35.83 15.53
N PRO A 202 5.38 -35.23 16.66
CA PRO A 202 6.66 -34.54 16.81
C PRO A 202 7.85 -35.44 16.45
N ALA A 203 8.82 -34.87 15.74
CA ALA A 203 10.06 -35.56 15.37
C ALA A 203 10.97 -35.79 16.59
N GLN A 204 11.86 -36.78 16.52
CA GLN A 204 12.92 -36.89 17.52
C GLN A 204 13.87 -35.69 17.41
N GLU A 205 14.18 -35.05 18.54
CA GLU A 205 15.14 -33.94 18.59
C GLU A 205 16.57 -34.44 18.88
N HIS A 206 17.56 -33.74 18.35
CA HIS A 206 18.96 -33.95 18.72
C HIS A 206 19.47 -32.76 19.53
N GLN A 207 19.80 -32.98 20.81
CA GLN A 207 20.25 -31.93 21.74
C GLN A 207 19.32 -30.69 21.76
N GLY A 208 17.99 -30.92 21.74
CA GLY A 208 16.96 -29.87 21.72
C GLY A 208 16.76 -29.16 20.38
N THR A 209 17.42 -29.64 19.30
CA THR A 209 17.23 -29.12 17.94
C THR A 209 16.18 -29.95 17.18
N PRO A 210 15.20 -29.30 16.51
CA PRO A 210 14.09 -30.00 15.86
C PRO A 210 14.44 -30.61 14.50
N TYR A 211 15.55 -30.22 13.88
CA TYR A 211 16.04 -30.77 12.62
C TYR A 211 17.54 -30.53 12.47
N LEU A 212 18.21 -31.42 11.75
CA LEU A 212 19.64 -31.32 11.43
C LEU A 212 19.81 -30.60 10.09
N LYS A 213 20.91 -29.87 9.89
CA LYS A 213 21.28 -29.30 8.60
C LYS A 213 22.17 -30.27 7.83
N VAL A 214 21.95 -30.39 6.53
CA VAL A 214 22.76 -31.24 5.65
C VAL A 214 23.31 -30.37 4.54
N LYS A 215 24.64 -30.28 4.39
CA LYS A 215 25.24 -29.39 3.39
C LYS A 215 25.06 -29.97 1.99
N CYS A 216 24.41 -29.22 1.12
CA CYS A 216 24.30 -29.54 -0.30
C CYS A 216 25.46 -28.91 -1.08
N LEU A 217 25.83 -27.67 -0.74
CA LEU A 217 26.88 -26.89 -1.40
C LEU A 217 27.81 -26.27 -0.34
N ASP A 218 29.09 -26.15 -0.65
CA ASP A 218 30.07 -25.46 0.19
C ASP A 218 30.04 -23.92 0.02
N LYS A 219 30.93 -23.20 0.70
CA LYS A 219 30.99 -21.73 0.62
C LYS A 219 31.25 -21.22 -0.81
N THR A 220 31.98 -21.97 -1.63
CA THR A 220 32.31 -21.64 -3.03
C THR A 220 31.19 -22.01 -4.01
N GLY A 221 30.19 -22.77 -3.57
CA GLY A 221 29.10 -23.26 -4.42
C GLY A 221 29.38 -24.64 -5.05
N LYS A 222 30.44 -25.34 -4.63
CA LYS A 222 30.73 -26.72 -5.06
C LYS A 222 29.85 -27.70 -4.26
N ARG A 223 29.42 -28.79 -4.91
CA ARG A 223 28.64 -29.87 -4.27
C ARG A 223 29.42 -30.49 -3.09
N HIS A 224 28.76 -30.62 -1.94
CA HIS A 224 29.38 -31.09 -0.69
C HIS A 224 29.17 -32.59 -0.49
N SER A 225 30.12 -33.25 0.17
CA SER A 225 30.06 -34.69 0.51
C SER A 225 28.97 -35.07 1.52
N ASP A 226 28.29 -34.11 2.16
CA ASP A 226 27.27 -34.40 3.18
C ASP A 226 25.97 -34.95 2.54
N VAL A 227 25.88 -34.95 1.20
CA VAL A 227 24.75 -35.50 0.43
C VAL A 227 25.18 -36.41 -0.73
N ALA A 228 26.46 -36.81 -0.80
CA ALA A 228 26.98 -37.57 -1.94
C ALA A 228 26.29 -38.94 -2.12
N ASP A 229 25.91 -39.56 -1.01
CA ASP A 229 25.31 -40.91 -0.99
C ASP A 229 23.77 -40.89 -1.02
N VAL A 230 23.14 -39.73 -1.32
CA VAL A 230 21.68 -39.59 -1.43
C VAL A 230 21.25 -39.85 -2.87
N ARG A 231 20.77 -41.07 -3.12
CA ARG A 231 20.36 -41.55 -4.45
C ARG A 231 19.19 -40.73 -4.99
N GLY A 232 19.30 -40.28 -6.25
CA GLY A 232 18.24 -39.52 -6.93
C GLY A 232 18.11 -38.05 -6.49
N LEU A 233 19.04 -37.54 -5.68
CA LEU A 233 19.03 -36.15 -5.23
C LEU A 233 19.33 -35.16 -6.36
N ILE A 234 18.44 -34.19 -6.56
CA ILE A 234 18.69 -33.02 -7.42
C ILE A 234 19.33 -31.92 -6.56
N TYR A 235 20.51 -31.46 -6.94
CA TYR A 235 21.27 -30.49 -6.13
C TYR A 235 20.70 -29.07 -6.25
N LEU A 236 20.94 -28.24 -5.23
CA LEU A 236 20.54 -26.82 -5.22
C LEU A 236 21.08 -25.99 -6.39
N ASP A 237 22.14 -26.43 -7.07
CA ASP A 237 22.76 -25.73 -8.19
C ASP A 237 22.22 -26.17 -9.57
N ASP A 238 21.27 -27.11 -9.60
CA ASP A 238 20.73 -27.72 -10.81
C ASP A 238 19.60 -26.88 -11.43
N ALA A 239 19.60 -26.72 -12.76
CA ALA A 239 18.54 -25.99 -13.46
C ALA A 239 17.15 -26.64 -13.36
N ASN A 240 17.08 -27.95 -13.08
CA ASN A 240 15.83 -28.69 -12.91
C ASN A 240 15.48 -28.92 -11.43
N TYR A 241 16.09 -28.15 -10.50
CA TYR A 241 15.82 -28.27 -9.08
C TYR A 241 14.34 -28.02 -8.75
N ARG A 242 13.75 -29.00 -8.07
CA ARG A 242 12.40 -28.96 -7.51
C ARG A 242 12.41 -29.38 -6.05
N VAL A 243 11.32 -29.10 -5.34
CA VAL A 243 11.11 -29.65 -4.00
C VAL A 243 11.11 -31.17 -4.08
N GLN A 244 11.75 -31.82 -3.12
CA GLN A 244 11.92 -33.27 -3.07
C GLN A 244 12.11 -33.72 -1.62
N TYR A 245 11.78 -34.97 -1.37
CA TYR A 245 11.85 -35.62 -0.07
C TYR A 245 12.56 -36.96 -0.27
N HIS A 246 13.57 -37.24 0.54
CA HIS A 246 14.34 -38.49 0.45
C HIS A 246 14.41 -39.15 1.82
N ASP A 247 14.07 -40.43 1.92
CA ASP A 247 14.41 -41.23 3.10
C ASP A 247 15.94 -41.36 3.19
N VAL A 248 16.49 -41.10 4.38
CA VAL A 248 17.93 -41.10 4.64
C VAL A 248 18.25 -41.70 6.00
N ILE A 249 19.47 -42.22 6.12
CA ILE A 249 20.10 -42.58 7.38
C ILE A 249 21.02 -41.43 7.78
N ILE A 250 20.86 -40.97 9.02
CA ILE A 250 21.75 -40.04 9.71
C ILE A 250 22.44 -40.78 10.87
N ASN A 251 23.76 -40.86 10.85
CA ASN A 251 24.52 -41.32 12.01
C ASN A 251 24.62 -40.18 13.05
N LEU A 252 23.92 -40.31 14.17
CA LEU A 252 23.88 -39.28 15.21
C LEU A 252 25.24 -39.04 15.90
N GLN A 253 26.19 -39.99 15.80
CA GLN A 253 27.56 -39.83 16.31
C GLN A 253 28.42 -38.91 15.43
N THR A 254 28.06 -38.72 14.15
CA THR A 254 28.80 -37.84 13.22
C THR A 254 28.24 -36.41 13.17
N VAL A 255 27.29 -36.08 14.05
CA VAL A 255 26.66 -34.76 14.12
C VAL A 255 27.65 -33.73 14.65
N ARG A 256 27.83 -32.64 13.89
CA ARG A 256 28.77 -31.55 14.15
C ARG A 256 28.01 -30.29 14.55
N LYS A 257 28.31 -29.74 15.74
CA LYS A 257 27.79 -28.43 16.16
C LYS A 257 28.58 -27.31 15.51
N LEU A 258 27.91 -26.45 14.73
CA LEU A 258 28.48 -25.24 14.14
C LEU A 258 27.69 -24.00 14.61
N THR A 259 28.22 -22.80 14.37
CA THR A 259 27.63 -21.52 14.80
C THR A 259 26.16 -21.33 14.42
N SER A 260 25.71 -21.92 13.30
CA SER A 260 24.32 -21.82 12.83
C SER A 260 23.44 -23.03 13.17
N GLY A 261 23.91 -24.00 13.96
CA GLY A 261 23.17 -25.19 14.35
C GLY A 261 23.93 -26.50 14.14
N TYR A 262 23.23 -27.63 14.27
CA TYR A 262 23.80 -28.97 14.13
C TYR A 262 23.77 -29.45 12.68
N TYR A 263 24.84 -30.13 12.26
CA TYR A 263 25.06 -30.59 10.90
C TYR A 263 25.39 -32.07 10.84
N ALA A 264 24.86 -32.80 9.86
CA ALA A 264 25.19 -34.21 9.65
C ALA A 264 25.26 -34.56 8.16
N PRO A 265 26.08 -35.55 7.75
CA PRO A 265 25.95 -36.22 6.47
C PRO A 265 24.64 -37.02 6.40
N ALA A 266 24.10 -37.17 5.20
CA ALA A 266 22.94 -38.01 4.91
C ALA A 266 23.28 -39.03 3.82
N GLN A 267 22.82 -40.27 4.01
CA GLN A 267 23.03 -41.38 3.09
C GLN A 267 21.68 -42.05 2.80
N SER A 268 21.43 -42.53 1.58
CA SER A 268 20.23 -43.32 1.33
C SER A 268 20.24 -44.63 2.13
N PRO A 269 19.09 -45.12 2.62
CA PRO A 269 19.01 -46.44 3.23
C PRO A 269 19.31 -47.54 2.22
N THR A 270 19.65 -48.73 2.73
CA THR A 270 19.73 -49.97 1.94
C THR A 270 18.41 -50.26 1.25
N ALA A 271 18.42 -50.95 0.11
CA ALA A 271 17.18 -51.36 -0.56
C ALA A 271 16.29 -52.16 0.39
N GLY A 272 15.02 -51.74 0.54
CA GLY A 272 14.04 -52.38 1.43
C GLY A 272 14.07 -51.91 2.89
N SER A 273 15.04 -51.10 3.34
CA SER A 273 15.01 -50.52 4.69
C SER A 273 14.51 -49.07 4.70
N THR A 274 13.83 -48.69 5.79
CA THR A 274 13.39 -47.30 6.02
C THR A 274 14.50 -46.50 6.68
N GLY A 275 14.75 -45.28 6.20
CA GLY A 275 15.72 -44.36 6.82
C GLY A 275 15.25 -43.88 8.20
N ASN A 276 16.19 -43.57 9.10
CA ASN A 276 15.86 -43.00 10.42
C ASN A 276 15.47 -41.50 10.36
N ALA A 277 15.54 -40.89 9.17
CA ALA A 277 15.18 -39.51 8.93
C ALA A 277 14.67 -39.30 7.50
N VAL A 278 14.03 -38.16 7.26
CA VAL A 278 13.72 -37.68 5.90
C VAL A 278 14.47 -36.39 5.63
N LEU A 279 15.22 -36.36 4.52
CA LEU A 279 15.85 -35.16 3.97
C LEU A 279 14.80 -34.34 3.20
N VAL A 280 14.61 -33.10 3.64
CA VAL A 280 13.58 -32.18 3.15
C VAL A 280 14.25 -31.05 2.36
N CYS A 281 14.21 -31.17 1.04
CA CYS A 281 14.90 -30.27 0.11
C CYS A 281 13.91 -29.22 -0.41
N THR A 282 13.98 -27.98 0.10
CA THR A 282 12.87 -27.02 -0.03
C THR A 282 13.19 -25.72 -0.73
N GLY A 283 12.14 -25.13 -1.32
CA GLY A 283 12.07 -23.81 -1.93
C GLY A 283 12.66 -23.72 -3.34
N ASN A 284 11.84 -23.23 -4.28
CA ASN A 284 12.17 -23.13 -5.70
C ASN A 284 13.36 -22.17 -5.97
N MET A 285 14.11 -22.48 -7.03
CA MET A 285 15.30 -21.78 -7.52
C MET A 285 15.00 -20.77 -8.64
N ALA A 286 13.85 -20.90 -9.32
CA ALA A 286 13.57 -20.22 -10.59
C ALA A 286 13.28 -18.70 -10.49
N GLU A 287 13.14 -18.12 -9.29
CA GLU A 287 12.63 -16.74 -9.14
C GLU A 287 13.65 -15.61 -9.41
N SER A 288 14.95 -15.89 -9.66
CA SER A 288 15.95 -14.81 -9.73
C SER A 288 17.24 -15.04 -10.53
N SER A 289 17.39 -16.10 -11.35
CA SER A 289 18.63 -16.25 -12.14
C SER A 289 18.52 -17.15 -13.36
N SER A 290 19.01 -16.65 -14.50
CA SER A 290 19.20 -17.41 -15.74
C SER A 290 20.23 -18.51 -15.54
N ALA A 291 19.93 -19.73 -15.98
CA ALA A 291 20.88 -20.83 -15.95
C ALA A 291 22.06 -20.59 -16.92
N LYS A 292 23.29 -20.86 -16.48
CA LYS A 292 24.47 -20.96 -17.35
C LYS A 292 24.99 -22.40 -17.30
N ASN A 293 25.16 -23.02 -18.46
CA ASN A 293 25.63 -24.40 -18.61
C ASN A 293 24.86 -25.42 -17.73
N GLY A 294 23.52 -25.31 -17.70
CA GLY A 294 22.65 -26.18 -16.89
C GLY A 294 22.71 -25.97 -15.37
N ARG A 295 23.47 -24.97 -14.89
CA ARG A 295 23.61 -24.64 -13.47
C ARG A 295 23.04 -23.26 -13.16
N VAL A 296 22.48 -23.11 -11.96
CA VAL A 296 21.85 -21.86 -11.49
C VAL A 296 22.57 -21.35 -10.25
N SER A 297 22.83 -20.04 -10.21
CA SER A 297 23.44 -19.41 -9.03
C SER A 297 22.46 -19.38 -7.87
N THR A 298 22.95 -19.63 -6.66
CA THR A 298 22.11 -19.60 -5.46
C THR A 298 22.90 -19.17 -4.24
N ASN A 299 22.21 -18.59 -3.27
CA ASN A 299 22.74 -18.29 -1.94
C ASN A 299 22.38 -19.38 -0.92
N ARG A 300 21.58 -20.38 -1.31
CA ARG A 300 21.27 -21.54 -0.44
C ARG A 300 22.43 -22.53 -0.47
N ARG A 301 22.66 -23.19 0.67
CA ARG A 301 23.78 -24.12 0.89
C ARG A 301 23.39 -25.44 1.55
N ASN A 302 22.25 -25.49 2.23
CA ASN A 302 21.88 -26.60 3.10
C ASN A 302 20.45 -27.04 2.84
N PHE A 303 20.22 -28.35 2.92
CA PHE A 303 18.92 -28.94 3.19
C PHE A 303 18.74 -29.14 4.70
N VAL A 304 17.58 -29.66 5.10
CA VAL A 304 17.30 -30.06 6.49
C VAL A 304 16.86 -31.52 6.54
N ALA A 305 17.32 -32.26 7.54
CA ALA A 305 16.91 -33.63 7.82
C ALA A 305 16.09 -33.66 9.11
N VAL A 306 14.91 -34.26 9.05
CA VAL A 306 13.99 -34.43 10.17
C VAL A 306 14.08 -35.89 10.62
N LEU A 307 14.46 -36.14 11.87
CA LEU A 307 14.54 -37.51 12.42
C LEU A 307 13.13 -38.06 12.61
N ARG A 308 12.92 -39.35 12.36
CA ARG A 308 11.62 -40.00 12.58
C ARG A 308 11.19 -39.92 14.06
N PRO A 309 9.88 -39.90 14.35
CA PRO A 309 9.37 -39.83 15.72
C PRO A 309 9.75 -41.10 16.50
N ALA A 310 9.93 -40.95 17.82
CA ALA A 310 10.06 -42.12 18.70
C ALA A 310 8.71 -42.87 18.80
N PRO A 311 8.73 -44.19 19.04
CA PRO A 311 7.52 -44.95 19.37
C PRO A 311 6.73 -44.25 20.48
N ASN A 312 5.40 -44.25 20.37
CA ASN A 312 4.46 -43.67 21.35
C ASN A 312 4.53 -42.15 21.57
N THR A 313 5.23 -41.38 20.72
CA THR A 313 5.16 -39.90 20.80
C THR A 313 3.73 -39.42 20.52
N GLN A 314 3.15 -38.61 21.42
CA GLN A 314 1.78 -38.10 21.30
C GLN A 314 1.62 -37.19 20.06
N ARG A 315 0.54 -37.41 19.31
CA ARG A 315 0.19 -36.58 18.14
C ARG A 315 -0.53 -35.30 18.56
N ILE A 316 -0.24 -34.18 17.89
CA ILE A 316 -0.82 -32.85 18.14
C ILE A 316 -1.73 -32.49 16.96
N GLN A 317 -2.99 -32.11 17.21
CA GLN A 317 -3.93 -31.73 16.16
C GLN A 317 -3.56 -30.38 15.52
N ILE A 318 -3.72 -30.26 14.20
CA ILE A 318 -3.66 -28.99 13.48
C ILE A 318 -5.07 -28.36 13.49
N ASP A 319 -5.14 -27.07 13.76
CA ASP A 319 -6.38 -26.29 13.81
C ASP A 319 -7.11 -26.40 12.45
N PRO A 320 -8.34 -26.93 12.38
CA PRO A 320 -9.07 -27.11 11.12
C PRO A 320 -9.26 -25.79 10.36
N GLN A 321 -9.36 -24.65 11.05
CA GLN A 321 -9.42 -23.34 10.38
C GLN A 321 -8.10 -23.02 9.67
N ALA A 322 -6.95 -23.33 10.29
CA ALA A 322 -5.64 -23.13 9.69
C ALA A 322 -5.39 -24.07 8.49
N ILE A 323 -5.98 -25.29 8.49
CA ILE A 323 -5.97 -26.18 7.32
C ILE A 323 -6.76 -25.55 6.16
N THR A 324 -7.96 -25.06 6.41
CA THR A 324 -8.79 -24.37 5.39
C THR A 324 -8.09 -23.13 4.87
N ASP A 325 -7.61 -22.25 5.77
CA ASP A 325 -6.92 -21.01 5.40
C ASP A 325 -5.66 -21.29 4.57
N TYR A 326 -4.89 -22.32 4.90
CA TYR A 326 -3.73 -22.75 4.13
C TYR A 326 -4.10 -23.24 2.72
N ARG A 327 -5.18 -24.01 2.58
CA ARG A 327 -5.66 -24.54 1.28
C ARG A 327 -6.13 -23.42 0.36
N ASP A 328 -6.87 -22.45 0.90
CA ASP A 328 -7.32 -21.26 0.18
C ASP A 328 -6.17 -20.29 -0.16
N GLY A 329 -5.03 -20.40 0.54
CA GLY A 329 -3.78 -19.66 0.29
C GLY A 329 -2.76 -20.33 -0.64
N LEU A 330 -3.09 -21.50 -1.23
CA LEU A 330 -2.17 -22.27 -2.08
C LEU A 330 -1.80 -21.54 -3.38
N THR A 331 -0.52 -21.23 -3.54
CA THR A 331 0.05 -20.74 -4.82
C THR A 331 0.16 -21.87 -5.84
N ALA A 332 0.21 -21.57 -7.15
CA ALA A 332 0.39 -22.58 -8.21
C ALA A 332 1.53 -23.59 -7.92
N PHE A 333 2.71 -23.09 -7.55
CA PHE A 333 3.86 -23.90 -7.10
C PHE A 333 3.56 -24.89 -5.96
N GLN A 334 2.59 -24.60 -5.09
CA GLN A 334 2.21 -25.50 -3.98
C GLN A 334 1.14 -26.53 -4.39
N LYS A 335 0.64 -26.48 -5.61
CA LYS A 335 -0.27 -27.48 -6.21
C LYS A 335 0.48 -28.43 -7.15
N GLU A 336 1.78 -28.19 -7.37
CA GLU A 336 2.66 -28.98 -8.22
C GLU A 336 3.37 -30.08 -7.42
N SER A 337 3.57 -31.24 -8.05
CA SER A 337 4.33 -32.36 -7.48
C SER A 337 5.73 -31.91 -7.02
N PRO A 338 6.18 -32.28 -5.80
CA PRO A 338 5.67 -33.36 -4.96
C PRO A 338 4.44 -33.02 -4.12
N PHE A 339 3.98 -31.76 -4.06
CA PHE A 339 2.82 -31.39 -3.25
C PHE A 339 1.51 -31.98 -3.78
N ASP A 340 0.51 -32.08 -2.92
CA ASP A 340 -0.86 -32.45 -3.32
C ASP A 340 -1.57 -31.22 -3.93
N GLU A 341 -2.35 -31.43 -4.99
CA GLU A 341 -3.02 -30.35 -5.71
C GLU A 341 -4.05 -29.57 -4.86
N LYS A 342 -4.70 -30.25 -3.90
CA LYS A 342 -5.81 -29.75 -3.07
C LYS A 342 -5.41 -29.46 -1.62
N TYR A 343 -4.35 -30.10 -1.14
CA TYR A 343 -3.86 -30.07 0.24
C TYR A 343 -2.41 -29.57 0.36
N GLY A 344 -1.72 -29.33 -0.75
CA GLY A 344 -0.38 -28.74 -0.78
C GLY A 344 0.67 -29.58 -0.04
N CYS A 345 1.25 -29.00 1.01
CA CYS A 345 2.23 -29.72 1.83
C CYS A 345 1.63 -30.68 2.87
N LEU A 346 0.31 -30.71 3.01
CA LEU A 346 -0.40 -31.68 3.85
C LEU A 346 -0.51 -33.01 3.10
N VAL A 347 0.51 -33.85 3.24
CA VAL A 347 0.55 -35.21 2.69
C VAL A 347 0.96 -36.16 3.80
N GLU A 348 0.19 -37.22 3.99
CA GLU A 348 0.39 -38.19 5.06
C GLU A 348 1.78 -38.85 5.02
N GLY A 349 2.35 -39.11 6.19
CA GLY A 349 3.69 -39.66 6.35
C GLY A 349 4.83 -38.70 6.03
N ARG A 350 4.56 -37.46 5.57
CA ARG A 350 5.63 -36.50 5.23
C ARG A 350 6.03 -35.60 6.40
N PRO A 351 7.29 -35.11 6.42
CA PRO A 351 7.71 -34.11 7.37
C PRO A 351 7.03 -32.75 7.16
N ILE A 352 6.71 -32.10 8.28
CA ILE A 352 6.14 -30.76 8.35
C ILE A 352 6.87 -29.95 9.44
N PHE A 353 6.99 -28.64 9.22
CA PHE A 353 7.50 -27.69 10.22
C PHE A 353 6.33 -26.91 10.81
N TYR A 354 6.34 -26.69 12.11
CA TYR A 354 5.22 -26.06 12.82
C TYR A 354 5.66 -25.26 14.04
N VAL A 355 4.88 -24.26 14.46
CA VAL A 355 5.05 -23.60 15.76
C VAL A 355 4.20 -24.37 16.78
N PRO A 356 4.78 -24.87 17.89
CA PRO A 356 4.01 -25.52 18.94
C PRO A 356 2.91 -24.60 19.51
N PRO A 357 1.76 -25.15 19.89
CA PRO A 357 0.68 -24.39 20.50
C PRO A 357 1.05 -23.90 21.90
N SER A 358 0.45 -22.80 22.32
CA SER A 358 0.48 -22.33 23.71
C SER A 358 -0.76 -22.87 24.44
N GLN A 359 -0.57 -23.53 25.60
CA GLN A 359 -1.63 -23.96 26.52
C GLN A 359 -2.74 -24.79 25.84
N ASP A 360 -2.43 -26.05 25.50
CA ASP A 360 -3.35 -27.09 24.99
C ASP A 360 -4.22 -26.71 23.77
N ARG A 361 -3.80 -25.69 23.00
CA ARG A 361 -4.41 -25.32 21.73
C ARG A 361 -3.94 -26.24 20.59
N MET A 362 -4.63 -26.17 19.46
CA MET A 362 -4.21 -26.84 18.21
C MET A 362 -3.09 -26.06 17.51
N VAL A 363 -2.32 -26.73 16.64
CA VAL A 363 -1.27 -26.10 15.82
C VAL A 363 -1.91 -25.18 14.79
N ARG A 364 -1.56 -23.88 14.80
CA ARG A 364 -2.06 -22.88 13.82
C ARG A 364 -1.06 -22.50 12.73
N TYR A 365 0.23 -22.59 13.01
CA TYR A 365 1.28 -22.17 12.08
C TYR A 365 2.10 -23.37 11.65
N PHE A 366 2.05 -23.71 10.37
CA PHE A 366 2.78 -24.83 9.80
C PHE A 366 3.29 -24.53 8.38
N GLY A 367 4.08 -25.44 7.81
CA GLY A 367 4.48 -25.41 6.40
C GLY A 367 5.64 -26.34 6.06
N HIS A 368 5.90 -26.50 4.77
CA HIS A 368 6.93 -27.42 4.26
C HIS A 368 8.39 -27.02 4.55
N ALA A 369 8.65 -25.85 5.15
CA ALA A 369 10.00 -25.37 5.45
C ALA A 369 10.06 -24.62 6.79
N PRO A 370 11.20 -24.61 7.51
CA PRO A 370 11.32 -24.00 8.85
C PRO A 370 10.98 -22.51 8.93
N PHE A 371 11.07 -21.80 7.80
CA PHE A 371 10.72 -20.39 7.67
C PHE A 371 9.62 -20.25 6.60
N SER A 372 8.44 -20.82 6.87
CA SER A 372 7.29 -20.78 5.97
C SER A 372 6.68 -19.37 5.84
N ARG A 373 5.67 -19.23 4.96
CA ARG A 373 4.75 -18.07 5.02
C ARG A 373 3.80 -18.27 6.21
N ILE A 374 3.44 -17.19 6.87
CA ILE A 374 2.39 -17.14 7.91
C ILE A 374 1.20 -16.35 7.40
N GLN A 375 0.01 -16.65 7.91
CA GLN A 375 -1.20 -15.89 7.64
C GLN A 375 -1.15 -14.52 8.32
N ALA A 376 -1.56 -13.47 7.61
CA ALA A 376 -2.10 -12.30 8.29
C ALA A 376 -3.40 -12.76 8.97
N SER A 377 -3.53 -12.53 10.28
CA SER A 377 -4.66 -13.03 11.06
C SER A 377 -5.49 -11.89 11.62
N LEU A 378 -6.81 -12.03 11.56
CA LEU A 378 -7.74 -11.29 12.41
C LEU A 378 -8.19 -12.20 13.57
N THR A 379 -8.73 -11.58 14.61
CA THR A 379 -9.43 -12.29 15.70
C THR A 379 -10.78 -11.63 15.91
N GLU A 380 -11.85 -12.37 15.63
CA GLU A 380 -13.24 -11.97 15.87
C GLU A 380 -13.86 -13.05 16.76
N ASP A 381 -14.60 -12.65 17.80
CA ASP A 381 -15.28 -13.55 18.76
C ASP A 381 -14.40 -14.67 19.34
N GLY A 382 -13.13 -14.34 19.62
CA GLY A 382 -12.12 -15.27 20.16
C GLY A 382 -11.59 -16.30 19.14
N LYS A 383 -12.14 -16.35 17.92
CA LYS A 383 -11.68 -17.20 16.82
C LYS A 383 -10.69 -16.42 15.96
N SER A 384 -9.60 -17.06 15.56
CA SER A 384 -8.59 -16.44 14.70
C SER A 384 -8.53 -17.16 13.36
N ARG A 385 -8.57 -16.39 12.27
CA ARG A 385 -8.57 -16.85 10.88
C ARG A 385 -7.70 -15.96 10.01
N ALA A 386 -7.30 -16.46 8.86
CA ALA A 386 -6.57 -15.67 7.88
C ALA A 386 -7.45 -14.58 7.25
N VAL A 387 -6.83 -13.43 7.00
CA VAL A 387 -7.48 -12.24 6.41
C VAL A 387 -7.73 -12.44 4.91
N THR A 388 -8.88 -11.96 4.45
CA THR A 388 -9.29 -11.88 3.05
C THR A 388 -9.23 -10.42 2.56
N PRO A 389 -9.23 -10.19 1.24
CA PRO A 389 -9.46 -8.86 0.69
C PRO A 389 -10.79 -8.22 1.14
N HIS A 390 -11.84 -9.02 1.35
CA HIS A 390 -13.18 -8.55 1.76
C HIS A 390 -13.20 -8.03 3.21
N ASP A 391 -12.43 -8.63 4.13
CA ASP A 391 -12.30 -8.16 5.52
C ASP A 391 -11.79 -6.71 5.65
N LEU A 392 -11.10 -6.23 4.62
CA LEU A 392 -10.50 -4.89 4.56
C LEU A 392 -11.44 -3.85 3.93
N VAL A 393 -12.63 -4.25 3.50
CA VAL A 393 -13.72 -3.36 3.09
C VAL A 393 -14.46 -2.91 4.36
N PRO A 394 -14.79 -1.62 4.52
CA PRO A 394 -15.63 -1.16 5.63
C PRO A 394 -16.96 -1.93 5.70
N LYS A 395 -17.35 -2.40 6.89
CA LYS A 395 -18.59 -3.17 7.10
C LYS A 395 -19.85 -2.41 6.66
N SER A 396 -19.82 -1.07 6.61
CA SER A 396 -20.89 -0.21 6.07
C SER A 396 -21.11 -0.34 4.56
N LEU A 397 -20.14 -0.89 3.81
CA LEU A 397 -20.18 -1.06 2.35
C LEU A 397 -20.29 -2.53 1.91
N HIS A 398 -20.37 -3.46 2.87
CA HIS A 398 -20.63 -4.87 2.58
C HIS A 398 -22.01 -5.03 1.93
N GLU A 399 -22.25 -6.18 1.30
CA GLU A 399 -23.55 -6.50 0.71
C GLU A 399 -24.64 -6.55 1.80
N GLN A 400 -25.49 -5.52 1.83
CA GLN A 400 -26.64 -5.42 2.72
C GLN A 400 -27.90 -5.85 1.95
N ALA A 401 -28.76 -6.64 2.60
CA ALA A 401 -29.91 -7.25 1.95
C ALA A 401 -30.88 -6.21 1.35
N ASP A 402 -31.17 -5.13 2.09
CA ASP A 402 -32.13 -4.08 1.73
C ASP A 402 -31.45 -2.75 1.38
N HIS A 403 -30.38 -2.79 0.58
CA HIS A 403 -29.70 -1.59 0.09
C HIS A 403 -29.24 -1.75 -1.36
N PHE A 404 -29.58 -0.80 -2.22
CA PHE A 404 -29.39 -0.88 -3.67
C PHE A 404 -28.71 0.37 -4.22
N ASP A 405 -27.55 0.20 -4.84
CA ASP A 405 -26.83 1.32 -5.44
C ASP A 405 -27.06 1.45 -6.95
N PHE A 406 -26.66 2.58 -7.52
CA PHE A 406 -26.82 2.87 -8.95
C PHE A 406 -26.05 1.89 -9.84
N GLY A 407 -24.91 1.36 -9.38
CA GLY A 407 -24.14 0.33 -10.10
C GLY A 407 -24.90 -0.99 -10.22
N GLU A 408 -25.56 -1.44 -9.15
CA GLU A 408 -26.49 -2.56 -9.13
C GLU A 408 -27.74 -2.27 -9.98
N ALA A 409 -28.31 -1.08 -9.87
CA ALA A 409 -29.57 -0.69 -10.51
C ALA A 409 -29.49 -0.52 -12.03
N LEU A 410 -28.36 -0.02 -12.55
CA LEU A 410 -28.14 0.19 -13.99
C LEU A 410 -27.63 -1.09 -14.66
N PHE A 411 -26.62 -1.73 -14.07
CA PHE A 411 -25.93 -2.87 -14.68
C PHE A 411 -26.47 -4.23 -14.23
N GLY A 412 -27.41 -4.29 -13.30
CA GLY A 412 -27.94 -5.53 -12.74
C GLY A 412 -27.02 -6.20 -11.72
N TYR A 413 -27.61 -7.10 -10.95
CA TYR A 413 -26.95 -7.84 -9.88
C TYR A 413 -27.59 -9.23 -9.65
N VAL A 414 -26.82 -10.11 -9.02
CA VAL A 414 -27.26 -11.44 -8.55
C VAL A 414 -26.71 -11.60 -7.14
N ARG A 415 -27.58 -11.76 -6.14
CA ARG A 415 -27.17 -12.01 -4.74
C ARG A 415 -26.49 -13.40 -4.64
N GLY A 416 -25.66 -13.58 -3.61
CA GLY A 416 -24.80 -14.75 -3.43
C GLY A 416 -25.48 -16.13 -3.49
N ALA A 417 -24.69 -17.16 -3.81
CA ALA A 417 -25.17 -18.51 -4.09
C ALA A 417 -25.79 -19.25 -2.88
N GLU A 418 -25.60 -18.79 -1.64
CA GLU A 418 -26.31 -19.34 -0.47
C GLU A 418 -27.73 -18.78 -0.38
N THR A 419 -27.90 -17.47 -0.52
CA THR A 419 -29.22 -16.80 -0.58
C THR A 419 -30.08 -17.33 -1.73
N ALA A 420 -29.47 -17.68 -2.86
CA ALA A 420 -30.17 -18.25 -4.01
C ALA A 420 -30.58 -19.73 -3.86
N LYS A 421 -30.05 -20.47 -2.86
CA LYS A 421 -30.38 -21.89 -2.63
C LYS A 421 -31.57 -22.10 -1.69
N THR A 422 -31.89 -21.11 -0.86
CA THR A 422 -32.90 -21.21 0.21
C THR A 422 -34.24 -20.58 -0.15
N LEU A 423 -34.39 -20.02 -1.35
CA LEU A 423 -35.60 -19.30 -1.78
C LEU A 423 -36.33 -20.06 -2.88
N ASP A 424 -37.63 -20.28 -2.68
CA ASP A 424 -38.51 -20.68 -3.78
C ASP A 424 -38.65 -19.52 -4.76
N ARG A 425 -38.42 -19.80 -6.05
CA ARG A 425 -38.57 -18.82 -7.14
C ARG A 425 -39.99 -18.29 -7.27
N GLN A 426 -41.00 -18.99 -6.77
CA GLN A 426 -42.40 -18.57 -6.83
C GLN A 426 -42.75 -17.48 -5.78
N GLU A 427 -41.98 -17.35 -4.70
CA GLU A 427 -42.28 -16.38 -3.63
C GLU A 427 -41.62 -15.00 -3.84
N ILE A 428 -40.55 -14.91 -4.63
CA ILE A 428 -39.77 -13.67 -4.81
C ILE A 428 -40.48 -12.70 -5.78
N LYS A 429 -41.22 -11.76 -5.21
CA LYS A 429 -41.96 -10.74 -5.96
C LYS A 429 -41.05 -9.65 -6.53
N GLN A 430 -41.60 -8.90 -7.48
CA GLN A 430 -41.03 -7.63 -7.93
C GLN A 430 -40.96 -6.66 -6.73
N GLY A 431 -39.87 -5.89 -6.63
CA GLY A 431 -39.58 -5.07 -5.45
C GLY A 431 -39.00 -5.83 -4.23
N ASP A 432 -38.78 -7.15 -4.32
CA ASP A 432 -38.11 -7.91 -3.26
C ASP A 432 -36.58 -7.68 -3.31
N PRO A 433 -35.93 -7.29 -2.19
CA PRO A 433 -34.48 -7.08 -2.13
C PRO A 433 -33.61 -8.31 -2.48
N ARG A 434 -34.15 -9.52 -2.29
CA ARG A 434 -33.47 -10.80 -2.52
C ARG A 434 -33.50 -11.23 -4.00
N ARG A 435 -34.35 -10.60 -4.81
CA ARG A 435 -34.48 -10.85 -6.25
C ARG A 435 -33.19 -10.50 -6.99
N ALA A 436 -32.85 -11.29 -8.00
CA ALA A 436 -31.82 -10.93 -8.97
C ALA A 436 -32.44 -10.05 -10.06
N TYR A 437 -31.83 -8.91 -10.38
CA TYR A 437 -32.30 -7.99 -11.41
C TYR A 437 -31.34 -7.96 -12.59
N ALA A 438 -31.93 -7.99 -13.80
CA ALA A 438 -31.16 -7.86 -15.03
C ALA A 438 -30.67 -6.42 -15.23
N SER A 439 -29.69 -6.26 -16.12
CA SER A 439 -29.16 -4.96 -16.52
C SER A 439 -30.25 -4.16 -17.25
N ARG A 440 -30.55 -2.93 -16.81
CA ARG A 440 -31.42 -1.98 -17.55
C ARG A 440 -30.71 -1.31 -18.73
N ILE A 441 -29.39 -1.52 -18.85
CA ILE A 441 -28.58 -1.06 -19.97
C ILE A 441 -27.92 -2.22 -20.71
N SER A 442 -27.72 -2.06 -22.02
CA SER A 442 -26.97 -3.00 -22.87
C SER A 442 -25.92 -2.26 -23.70
N VAL A 443 -24.76 -2.86 -23.89
CA VAL A 443 -23.63 -2.27 -24.64
C VAL A 443 -23.28 -3.20 -25.79
N SER A 444 -23.37 -2.71 -27.03
CA SER A 444 -22.98 -3.49 -28.20
C SER A 444 -21.46 -3.65 -28.28
N ASP A 445 -21.00 -4.63 -29.05
CA ASP A 445 -19.62 -4.64 -29.52
C ASP A 445 -19.32 -3.38 -30.35
N ALA A 446 -18.10 -2.86 -30.24
CA ALA A 446 -17.64 -1.75 -31.07
C ALA A 446 -16.99 -2.29 -32.34
N LYS A 447 -17.54 -1.91 -33.48
CA LYS A 447 -17.02 -2.27 -34.80
C LYS A 447 -16.13 -1.14 -35.30
N MET A 448 -14.97 -1.48 -35.87
CA MET A 448 -14.08 -0.50 -36.49
C MET A 448 -14.81 0.23 -37.63
N VAL A 449 -14.62 1.55 -37.73
CA VAL A 449 -15.16 2.39 -38.81
C VAL A 449 -14.06 3.11 -39.61
N THR A 450 -12.84 3.22 -39.07
CA THR A 450 -11.66 3.70 -39.82
C THR A 450 -11.33 2.74 -40.95
N GLN A 451 -11.24 3.25 -42.18
CA GLN A 451 -10.70 2.52 -43.32
C GLN A 451 -9.19 2.75 -43.40
N THR A 452 -8.39 1.73 -43.10
CA THR A 452 -6.92 1.79 -43.17
C THR A 452 -6.31 0.42 -43.43
N ASN A 453 -5.20 0.39 -44.16
CA ASN A 453 -4.34 -0.80 -44.31
C ASN A 453 -3.23 -0.87 -43.25
N ASP A 454 -3.08 0.19 -42.44
CA ASP A 454 -2.00 0.39 -41.48
C ASP A 454 -2.55 0.41 -40.03
N LEU A 455 -3.22 -0.70 -39.66
CA LEU A 455 -3.98 -0.85 -38.42
C LEU A 455 -3.12 -1.08 -37.17
N TYR A 456 -2.01 -1.82 -37.32
CA TYR A 456 -1.21 -2.33 -36.20
C TYR A 456 0.04 -1.50 -35.96
N ASP A 457 0.31 -1.18 -34.70
CA ASP A 457 1.44 -0.36 -34.26
C ASP A 457 2.79 -1.11 -34.32
N VAL A 458 2.73 -2.43 -34.53
CA VAL A 458 3.86 -3.34 -34.62
C VAL A 458 3.57 -4.41 -35.67
N ASP A 459 4.61 -5.11 -36.11
CA ASP A 459 4.53 -6.21 -37.09
C ASP A 459 3.68 -7.41 -36.59
N ALA A 460 3.59 -8.46 -37.43
CA ALA A 460 2.85 -9.67 -37.10
C ALA A 460 3.48 -10.51 -35.98
N GLU A 461 4.78 -10.38 -35.71
CA GLU A 461 5.44 -11.10 -34.61
C GLU A 461 5.12 -10.47 -33.24
N GLY A 462 4.76 -9.19 -33.27
CA GLY A 462 4.34 -8.41 -32.10
C GLY A 462 5.50 -7.88 -31.27
N ILE A 463 5.20 -7.51 -30.04
CA ILE A 463 6.22 -7.13 -29.04
C ILE A 463 6.03 -7.90 -27.76
N THR A 464 7.14 -8.06 -27.04
CA THR A 464 7.14 -8.53 -25.66
C THR A 464 7.42 -7.34 -24.75
N PRO A 465 6.47 -6.93 -23.89
CA PRO A 465 6.68 -5.83 -22.97
C PRO A 465 7.43 -6.28 -21.70
N PRO A 466 8.00 -5.35 -20.92
CA PRO A 466 8.66 -5.65 -19.64
C PRO A 466 7.77 -6.47 -18.70
N ILE A 467 8.41 -7.36 -17.93
CA ILE A 467 7.71 -8.15 -16.90
C ILE A 467 7.18 -7.20 -15.83
N LEU A 468 5.86 -7.07 -15.77
CA LEU A 468 5.17 -6.39 -14.68
C LEU A 468 4.81 -7.42 -13.62
N GLY A 469 5.50 -7.35 -12.49
CA GLY A 469 5.25 -8.24 -11.35
C GLY A 469 3.80 -8.16 -10.87
N SER A 470 3.25 -9.31 -10.49
CA SER A 470 1.96 -9.37 -9.80
C SER A 470 1.99 -8.60 -8.47
N SER A 471 0.84 -8.08 -8.06
CA SER A 471 0.67 -7.40 -6.78
C SER A 471 1.15 -8.28 -5.63
N LYS A 472 2.30 -7.97 -5.03
CA LYS A 472 2.85 -8.76 -3.91
C LYS A 472 2.20 -8.31 -2.59
N PRO A 473 1.66 -9.25 -1.76
CA PRO A 473 1.13 -8.91 -0.43
C PRO A 473 2.14 -8.26 0.52
N SER A 474 3.43 -8.36 0.22
CA SER A 474 4.47 -7.60 0.93
C SER A 474 4.32 -6.09 0.80
N THR A 475 3.70 -5.56 -0.27
CA THR A 475 3.58 -4.13 -0.56
C THR A 475 2.22 -3.57 -0.11
N PHE A 476 1.72 -4.07 1.02
CA PHE A 476 0.40 -3.78 1.62
C PHE A 476 0.10 -2.27 1.67
N GLN A 477 1.02 -1.49 2.24
CA GLN A 477 1.71 -0.39 1.58
C GLN A 477 0.86 0.56 0.73
N HIS A 478 0.71 0.16 -0.53
CA HIS A 478 0.09 0.96 -1.59
C HIS A 478 -1.42 0.72 -1.71
N TYR A 479 -1.93 -0.35 -1.09
CA TYR A 479 -3.30 -0.85 -1.20
C TYR A 479 -4.15 -0.57 0.04
N LEU A 480 -3.52 -0.30 1.18
CA LEU A 480 -4.18 0.01 2.46
C LEU A 480 -4.11 1.49 2.80
N GLU A 481 -5.19 2.04 3.35
CA GLU A 481 -5.22 3.36 3.99
C GLU A 481 -4.20 3.40 5.16
N GLN A 482 -3.42 4.48 5.23
CA GLN A 482 -2.36 4.66 6.22
C GLN A 482 -2.67 5.85 7.15
N PRO A 483 -2.44 5.76 8.48
CA PRO A 483 -2.89 6.74 9.47
C PRO A 483 -2.59 8.22 9.17
N HIS A 484 -1.43 8.51 8.56
CA HIS A 484 -0.98 9.86 8.23
C HIS A 484 -0.64 9.99 6.74
N GLY A 485 -1.36 9.27 5.88
CA GLY A 485 -1.14 9.29 4.43
C GLY A 485 0.30 8.96 4.07
N LYS A 486 0.89 9.72 3.13
CA LYS A 486 2.29 9.54 2.71
C LYS A 486 3.32 9.75 3.84
N SER A 487 2.99 10.61 4.80
CA SER A 487 3.81 10.93 5.98
C SER A 487 3.80 9.85 7.07
N THR A 488 3.06 8.75 6.91
CA THR A 488 2.97 7.68 7.91
C THR A 488 4.34 7.06 8.20
N PRO A 489 4.84 7.12 9.46
CA PRO A 489 6.13 6.53 9.81
C PRO A 489 6.15 5.02 9.55
N LYS A 490 7.32 4.49 9.20
CA LYS A 490 7.48 3.09 8.75
C LYS A 490 7.00 2.04 9.76
N GLN A 491 7.17 2.31 11.05
CA GLN A 491 6.76 1.44 12.15
C GLN A 491 5.24 1.42 12.38
N ASP A 492 4.55 2.49 11.99
CA ASP A 492 3.11 2.71 12.24
C ASP A 492 2.25 2.35 11.01
N LEU A 493 2.87 1.81 9.97
CA LEU A 493 2.19 1.39 8.74
C LEU A 493 1.17 0.28 9.02
N HIS A 494 -0.09 0.55 8.70
CA HIS A 494 -1.15 -0.45 8.67
C HIS A 494 -0.83 -1.55 7.66
N HIS A 495 -0.82 -2.80 8.12
CA HIS A 495 -0.64 -4.00 7.31
C HIS A 495 -1.87 -4.91 7.41
N TYR A 496 -1.95 -5.97 6.59
CA TYR A 496 -3.14 -6.83 6.54
C TYR A 496 -3.52 -7.52 7.85
N GLY A 497 -2.61 -7.64 8.83
CA GLY A 497 -2.93 -8.13 10.18
C GLY A 497 -3.30 -7.03 11.20
N THR A 498 -3.49 -5.78 10.76
CA THR A 498 -3.91 -4.67 11.61
C THR A 498 -5.43 -4.57 11.60
N SER A 499 -6.06 -4.54 12.77
CA SER A 499 -7.53 -4.54 12.90
C SER A 499 -8.22 -3.31 12.30
N SER A 500 -7.54 -2.17 12.23
CA SER A 500 -7.99 -0.92 11.61
C SER A 500 -7.63 -0.79 10.13
N ALA A 501 -7.02 -1.81 9.50
CA ALA A 501 -6.62 -1.74 8.10
C ALA A 501 -7.83 -1.74 7.16
N ARG A 502 -7.85 -0.79 6.22
CA ARG A 502 -8.88 -0.62 5.19
C ARG A 502 -8.24 -0.53 3.81
N ILE A 503 -8.89 -1.02 2.75
CA ILE A 503 -8.40 -0.81 1.37
C ILE A 503 -8.62 0.62 0.88
N ARG A 504 -7.71 1.15 0.05
CA ARG A 504 -7.77 2.52 -0.49
C ARG A 504 -8.87 2.77 -1.54
N GLY A 505 -9.53 1.74 -2.05
CA GLY A 505 -10.71 1.88 -2.93
C GLY A 505 -10.51 1.49 -4.40
N HIS A 506 -11.07 2.28 -5.32
CA HIS A 506 -11.20 1.92 -6.73
C HIS A 506 -9.89 2.19 -7.50
N LYS A 507 -9.20 1.13 -7.89
CA LYS A 507 -7.93 1.20 -8.64
C LYS A 507 -8.13 1.72 -10.06
N LEU A 508 -7.55 2.87 -10.39
CA LEU A 508 -7.48 3.44 -11.74
C LEU A 508 -6.03 3.56 -12.22
N TYR A 509 -5.80 3.56 -13.54
CA TYR A 509 -4.47 3.75 -14.14
C TYR A 509 -4.33 5.15 -14.72
N TRP A 510 -3.14 5.75 -14.62
CA TRP A 510 -2.89 7.11 -15.15
C TRP A 510 -3.02 7.15 -16.68
N ARG A 511 -3.69 8.17 -17.22
CA ARG A 511 -3.91 8.33 -18.67
C ARG A 511 -2.68 8.98 -19.31
N GLN A 512 -1.81 8.16 -19.89
CA GLN A 512 -0.55 8.61 -20.50
C GLN A 512 -0.73 8.86 -22.01
N ARG A 513 -0.14 9.95 -22.50
CA ARG A 513 -0.01 10.26 -23.93
C ARG A 513 1.09 9.39 -24.56
N ARG A 514 0.77 8.13 -24.86
CA ARG A 514 1.67 7.23 -25.58
C ARG A 514 1.32 7.17 -27.05
N ASN A 515 2.31 7.42 -27.90
CA ASN A 515 2.10 7.40 -29.35
C ASN A 515 2.33 6.02 -29.96
N THR A 516 3.29 5.25 -29.44
CA THR A 516 3.63 3.91 -29.92
C THR A 516 3.98 2.95 -28.78
N ALA A 517 3.74 1.67 -29.00
CA ALA A 517 4.06 0.55 -28.14
C ALA A 517 5.52 0.09 -28.30
N THR A 518 6.24 0.57 -29.32
CA THR A 518 7.69 0.31 -29.43
C THR A 518 8.48 0.88 -28.23
N GLU A 519 8.01 1.97 -27.63
CA GLU A 519 8.50 2.54 -26.36
C GLU A 519 8.46 1.55 -25.18
N ILE A 520 7.61 0.52 -25.25
CA ILE A 520 7.40 -0.46 -24.19
C ILE A 520 7.93 -1.86 -24.57
N ARG A 521 8.83 -1.96 -25.56
CA ARG A 521 9.50 -3.23 -25.91
C ARG A 521 10.61 -3.53 -24.89
N ASP A 522 10.61 -4.75 -24.32
CA ASP A 522 11.71 -5.23 -23.47
C ASP A 522 12.98 -5.42 -24.31
N ALA A 523 14.11 -4.84 -23.90
CA ALA A 523 15.37 -4.93 -24.65
C ALA A 523 15.97 -6.35 -24.70
N SER A 524 15.50 -7.27 -23.85
CA SER A 524 15.98 -8.66 -23.77
C SER A 524 15.20 -9.65 -24.65
N THR A 525 14.57 -9.17 -25.73
CA THR A 525 13.73 -9.93 -26.69
C THR A 525 14.43 -11.03 -27.50
N ALA A 526 15.68 -11.39 -27.21
CA ALA A 526 16.41 -12.44 -27.90
C ALA A 526 15.92 -13.84 -27.48
N LEU A 527 14.86 -14.30 -28.15
CA LEU A 527 14.18 -15.59 -27.99
C LEU A 527 13.59 -15.82 -26.59
N LEU A 528 12.26 -15.88 -26.52
CA LEU A 528 11.57 -16.36 -25.31
C LEU A 528 12.07 -17.78 -25.00
N ASP A 529 12.70 -17.96 -23.85
CA ASP A 529 12.96 -19.29 -23.29
C ASP A 529 11.60 -19.99 -23.15
N PRO A 530 11.40 -21.23 -23.63
CA PRO A 530 10.13 -21.96 -23.45
C PRO A 530 9.70 -22.10 -21.97
N ARG A 531 10.64 -21.88 -21.03
CA ARG A 531 10.40 -21.86 -19.58
C ARG A 531 10.02 -20.47 -19.04
N ASP A 532 10.09 -19.39 -19.83
CA ASP A 532 9.60 -18.06 -19.45
C ASP A 532 8.07 -18.07 -19.44
N THR A 533 7.51 -18.25 -18.25
CA THR A 533 6.07 -18.30 -18.02
C THR A 533 5.45 -16.93 -17.73
N GLN A 534 6.26 -15.86 -17.69
CA GLN A 534 5.84 -14.53 -17.23
C GLN A 534 5.69 -13.54 -18.39
N ARG A 535 6.49 -13.69 -19.45
CA ARG A 535 6.36 -12.88 -20.66
C ARG A 535 5.23 -13.36 -21.56
N THR A 536 4.74 -12.46 -22.40
CA THR A 536 3.57 -12.67 -23.26
C THR A 536 3.63 -11.67 -24.41
N ARG A 537 3.42 -12.14 -25.65
CA ARG A 537 3.44 -11.27 -26.83
C ARG A 537 2.12 -10.51 -26.99
N ILE A 538 2.20 -9.29 -27.52
CA ILE A 538 1.05 -8.43 -27.83
C ILE A 538 1.24 -7.75 -29.20
N ARG A 539 0.13 -7.56 -29.93
CA ARG A 539 0.09 -6.82 -31.20
C ARG A 539 -1.00 -5.74 -31.11
N PRO A 540 -0.65 -4.52 -30.66
CA PRO A 540 -1.62 -3.46 -30.43
C PRO A 540 -2.11 -2.83 -31.74
N ILE A 541 -3.36 -2.38 -31.77
CA ILE A 541 -3.83 -1.45 -32.80
C ILE A 541 -3.29 -0.04 -32.49
N LYS A 542 -3.11 0.78 -33.52
CA LYS A 542 -2.59 2.15 -33.40
C LYS A 542 -3.55 3.09 -32.64
N LYS A 543 -3.03 4.28 -32.31
CA LYS A 543 -3.86 5.46 -32.03
C LYS A 543 -4.59 5.92 -33.32
N ASP A 544 -5.55 6.82 -33.16
CA ASP A 544 -6.40 7.42 -34.19
C ASP A 544 -7.29 6.40 -34.96
N ILE A 545 -7.52 5.22 -34.39
CA ILE A 545 -8.47 4.22 -34.92
C ILE A 545 -9.83 4.41 -34.24
N GLN A 546 -10.87 4.48 -35.06
CA GLN A 546 -12.24 4.73 -34.63
C GLN A 546 -13.10 3.47 -34.66
N PHE A 547 -13.93 3.33 -33.63
CA PHE A 547 -14.92 2.27 -33.46
C PHE A 547 -16.28 2.87 -33.14
N ARG A 548 -17.37 2.26 -33.61
CA ARG A 548 -18.74 2.69 -33.29
C ARG A 548 -19.49 1.60 -32.52
N PHE A 549 -20.18 1.99 -31.46
CA PHE A 549 -21.04 1.12 -30.65
C PHE A 549 -22.26 1.88 -30.11
N ARG A 550 -23.21 1.15 -29.51
CA ARG A 550 -24.36 1.73 -28.83
C ARG A 550 -24.45 1.29 -27.38
N VAL A 551 -24.91 2.21 -26.52
CA VAL A 551 -25.36 1.92 -25.15
C VAL A 551 -26.87 2.14 -25.13
N ASN A 552 -27.66 1.07 -25.24
CA ASN A 552 -29.12 1.17 -25.13
C ASN A 552 -29.53 1.12 -23.65
N PHE A 553 -30.60 1.81 -23.30
CA PHE A 553 -31.16 1.85 -21.95
C PHE A 553 -32.68 1.88 -21.96
N ASP A 554 -33.29 1.31 -20.92
CA ASP A 554 -34.74 1.28 -20.71
C ASP A 554 -35.09 1.55 -19.25
N ASN A 555 -36.23 2.23 -19.03
CA ASN A 555 -36.76 2.54 -17.70
C ASN A 555 -35.78 3.30 -16.77
N LEU A 556 -34.98 4.25 -17.28
CA LEU A 556 -34.12 5.07 -16.42
C LEU A 556 -34.85 6.31 -15.90
N THR A 557 -34.56 6.74 -14.67
CA THR A 557 -34.89 8.11 -14.23
C THR A 557 -33.97 9.14 -14.91
N ASP A 558 -34.29 10.43 -14.79
CA ASP A 558 -33.45 11.51 -15.31
C ASP A 558 -32.10 11.58 -14.57
N ILE A 559 -32.07 11.23 -13.29
CA ILE A 559 -30.85 11.13 -12.46
C ILE A 559 -30.01 9.92 -12.88
N GLU A 560 -30.63 8.76 -13.15
CA GLU A 560 -29.94 7.55 -13.61
C GLU A 560 -29.38 7.70 -15.02
N LEU A 561 -30.14 8.34 -15.93
CA LEU A 561 -29.65 8.74 -17.24
C LEU A 561 -28.50 9.74 -17.10
N GLY A 562 -28.60 10.70 -16.18
CA GLY A 562 -27.55 11.66 -15.85
C GLY A 562 -26.26 11.02 -15.35
N ALA A 563 -26.35 10.00 -14.50
CA ALA A 563 -25.19 9.24 -14.01
C ALA A 563 -24.46 8.50 -15.14
N LEU A 564 -25.22 7.91 -16.08
CA LEU A 564 -24.67 7.25 -17.26
C LEU A 564 -24.09 8.27 -18.27
N ALA A 565 -24.79 9.39 -18.47
CA ALA A 565 -24.39 10.49 -19.33
C ALA A 565 -23.11 11.17 -18.86
N TRP A 566 -22.95 11.41 -17.54
CA TRP A 566 -21.72 11.94 -16.92
C TRP A 566 -20.51 11.13 -17.37
N VAL A 567 -20.62 9.80 -17.29
CA VAL A 567 -19.53 8.90 -17.70
C VAL A 567 -19.33 8.88 -19.23
N LEU A 568 -20.39 8.90 -20.03
CA LEU A 568 -20.29 8.83 -21.50
C LEU A 568 -19.92 10.16 -22.18
N ALA A 569 -20.07 11.30 -21.49
CA ALA A 569 -19.71 12.63 -21.96
C ALA A 569 -18.26 13.03 -21.62
N LEU A 570 -17.52 12.23 -20.85
CA LEU A 570 -16.14 12.53 -20.44
C LEU A 570 -15.21 12.80 -21.64
N GLY A 571 -14.66 14.01 -21.68
CA GLY A 571 -13.78 14.45 -22.77
C GLY A 571 -14.51 15.17 -23.90
N SER A 572 -15.80 15.46 -23.76
CA SER A 572 -16.52 16.45 -24.56
C SER A 572 -16.09 17.87 -24.19
N GLU A 573 -16.45 18.86 -25.01
CA GLU A 573 -16.13 20.27 -24.75
C GLU A 573 -16.88 20.81 -23.53
N SER A 574 -18.14 20.38 -23.30
CA SER A 574 -18.94 20.78 -22.13
C SER A 574 -18.61 20.00 -20.85
N HIS A 575 -18.00 18.81 -20.95
CA HIS A 575 -17.85 17.91 -19.81
C HIS A 575 -16.43 17.30 -19.69
N HIS A 576 -15.62 17.94 -18.83
CA HIS A 576 -14.24 17.54 -18.51
C HIS A 576 -13.37 17.26 -19.76
N PRO A 577 -13.07 18.26 -20.61
CA PRO A 577 -12.45 18.07 -21.93
C PRO A 577 -11.07 17.38 -21.91
N ASN A 578 -10.35 17.40 -20.79
CA ASN A 578 -9.05 16.72 -20.62
C ASN A 578 -9.16 15.27 -20.13
N ALA A 579 -10.34 14.83 -19.65
CA ALA A 579 -10.56 13.49 -19.12
C ALA A 579 -10.64 12.44 -20.25
N ARG A 580 -10.16 11.22 -19.98
CA ARG A 580 -10.20 10.10 -20.92
C ARG A 580 -10.51 8.76 -20.26
N HIS A 581 -11.17 7.91 -21.04
CA HIS A 581 -11.39 6.51 -20.68
C HIS A 581 -10.13 5.67 -20.89
N MET A 582 -10.12 4.47 -20.31
CA MET A 582 -9.00 3.54 -20.48
C MET A 582 -9.46 2.08 -20.41
N LEU A 583 -9.18 1.30 -21.44
CA LEU A 583 -9.56 -0.13 -21.57
C LEU A 583 -8.40 -1.01 -22.08
N GLY A 584 -8.67 -2.31 -22.22
CA GLY A 584 -7.67 -3.29 -22.65
C GLY A 584 -6.69 -3.73 -21.56
N MET A 585 -5.73 -4.56 -21.97
CA MET A 585 -4.75 -5.23 -21.10
C MET A 585 -3.48 -4.40 -20.87
N GLY A 586 -3.20 -3.42 -21.74
CA GLY A 586 -1.99 -2.60 -21.69
C GLY A 586 -1.99 -1.44 -20.69
N LYS A 587 -3.08 -1.22 -19.92
CA LYS A 587 -3.21 -0.08 -18.99
C LYS A 587 -2.00 0.18 -18.09
N PRO A 588 -1.33 -0.84 -17.50
CA PRO A 588 -0.16 -0.62 -16.66
C PRO A 588 1.04 0.02 -17.39
N PHE A 589 1.07 -0.03 -18.72
CA PHE A 589 2.06 0.61 -19.58
C PHE A 589 1.61 1.98 -20.12
N GLY A 590 0.42 2.46 -19.77
CA GLY A 590 -0.17 3.70 -20.32
C GLY A 590 -0.94 3.51 -21.64
N MET A 591 -1.12 2.28 -22.10
CA MET A 591 -1.85 1.94 -23.33
C MET A 591 -3.37 1.91 -23.14
N GLY A 592 -4.11 2.02 -24.25
CA GLY A 592 -5.55 1.88 -24.31
C GLY A 592 -6.33 3.06 -23.76
N VAL A 593 -5.74 4.26 -23.81
CA VAL A 593 -6.44 5.54 -23.57
C VAL A 593 -7.34 5.83 -24.77
N VAL A 594 -8.61 6.18 -24.52
CA VAL A 594 -9.58 6.45 -25.58
C VAL A 594 -10.46 7.67 -25.25
N LYS A 595 -10.87 8.39 -26.29
CA LYS A 595 -11.92 9.41 -26.25
C LYS A 595 -13.24 8.78 -26.67
N LEU A 596 -14.35 9.22 -26.07
CA LEU A 596 -15.70 8.94 -26.55
C LEU A 596 -16.31 10.25 -27.07
N ASP A 597 -16.91 10.17 -28.26
CA ASP A 597 -17.74 11.19 -28.86
C ASP A 597 -19.17 10.62 -28.92
N THR A 598 -20.08 11.22 -28.15
CA THR A 598 -21.35 10.60 -27.75
C THR A 598 -22.53 11.46 -28.16
N ALA A 599 -23.53 10.86 -28.82
CA ALA A 599 -24.84 11.46 -29.06
C ALA A 599 -25.94 10.70 -28.30
N LEU A 600 -26.77 11.41 -27.52
CA LEU A 600 -27.93 10.85 -26.84
C LEU A 600 -29.17 10.93 -27.75
N VAL A 601 -29.88 9.81 -27.85
CA VAL A 601 -31.17 9.69 -28.53
C VAL A 601 -32.18 9.12 -27.54
N LEU A 602 -33.24 9.87 -27.27
CA LEU A 602 -34.41 9.41 -26.52
C LEU A 602 -35.40 8.73 -27.47
N ARG A 603 -36.16 7.77 -26.95
CA ARG A 603 -37.11 6.98 -27.73
C ARG A 603 -38.53 7.05 -27.17
N ASP A 604 -39.42 7.69 -27.90
CA ASP A 604 -40.87 7.51 -27.74
C ASP A 604 -41.27 6.11 -28.24
N ARG A 605 -41.44 5.19 -27.28
CA ARG A 605 -41.91 3.84 -27.54
C ARG A 605 -43.38 3.81 -27.99
N GLN A 606 -44.21 4.75 -27.59
CA GLN A 606 -45.61 4.83 -28.05
C GLN A 606 -45.64 5.18 -29.54
N GLN A 607 -44.95 6.24 -29.97
CA GLN A 607 -44.82 6.58 -31.39
C GLN A 607 -44.25 5.40 -32.21
N ARG A 608 -43.16 4.77 -31.73
CA ARG A 608 -42.50 3.64 -32.39
C ARG A 608 -43.38 2.41 -32.63
N TYR A 609 -44.33 2.12 -31.73
CA TYR A 609 -45.20 0.95 -31.85
C TYR A 609 -46.62 1.28 -32.37
N THR A 610 -46.95 2.57 -32.55
CA THR A 610 -48.24 3.01 -33.13
C THR A 610 -48.15 3.41 -34.60
N SER A 611 -46.98 3.84 -35.08
CA SER A 611 -46.75 4.06 -36.51
C SER A 611 -45.50 3.32 -36.99
N LEU A 612 -45.59 2.74 -38.20
CA LEU A 612 -44.47 2.07 -38.85
C LEU A 612 -43.59 3.05 -39.65
N PHE A 613 -44.22 4.08 -40.23
CA PHE A 613 -43.58 5.04 -41.14
C PHE A 613 -43.86 6.49 -40.73
N SER A 614 -42.87 7.34 -40.95
CA SER A 614 -42.99 8.80 -40.92
C SER A 614 -43.07 9.34 -42.35
N THR A 615 -43.14 10.66 -42.52
CA THR A 615 -43.10 11.31 -43.85
C THR A 615 -41.77 11.11 -44.60
N VAL A 616 -40.71 10.66 -43.92
CA VAL A 616 -39.34 10.59 -44.45
C VAL A 616 -38.66 9.22 -44.29
N GLY A 617 -39.36 8.22 -43.75
CA GLY A 617 -38.80 6.87 -43.56
C GLY A 617 -39.51 6.07 -42.48
N TRP A 618 -38.75 5.32 -41.68
CA TRP A 618 -39.29 4.60 -40.51
C TRP A 618 -39.74 5.59 -39.43
N SER A 619 -40.76 5.22 -38.66
CA SER A 619 -41.18 5.94 -37.46
C SER A 619 -40.53 5.31 -36.23
N ASP A 620 -39.21 5.51 -36.08
CA ASP A 620 -38.43 4.91 -34.99
C ASP A 620 -38.77 5.48 -33.59
N GLY A 621 -39.45 6.62 -33.51
CA GLY A 621 -39.71 7.36 -32.26
C GLY A 621 -38.46 7.98 -31.64
N ASP A 622 -37.38 8.13 -32.42
CA ASP A 622 -36.05 8.48 -31.95
C ASP A 622 -35.78 9.99 -32.11
N GLU A 623 -35.59 10.70 -31.00
CA GLU A 623 -35.31 12.15 -30.95
C GLU A 623 -33.95 12.45 -30.29
N PRO A 624 -33.10 13.31 -30.88
CA PRO A 624 -31.86 13.76 -30.24
C PRO A 624 -32.14 14.56 -28.96
N ALA A 625 -31.35 14.34 -27.91
CA ALA A 625 -31.45 15.09 -26.65
C ALA A 625 -30.07 15.54 -26.15
N ASN A 626 -30.03 16.65 -25.38
CA ASN A 626 -28.80 17.09 -24.72
C ASN A 626 -28.57 16.30 -23.43
N VAL A 627 -27.32 15.89 -23.20
CA VAL A 627 -26.86 15.22 -21.97
C VAL A 627 -26.71 16.19 -20.79
N ASP A 628 -26.43 17.47 -21.03
CA ASP A 628 -26.04 18.43 -19.98
C ASP A 628 -27.14 18.61 -18.91
N GLU A 629 -28.41 18.58 -19.30
CA GLU A 629 -29.55 18.69 -18.36
C GLU A 629 -29.59 17.50 -17.39
N PHE A 630 -29.52 16.28 -17.92
CA PHE A 630 -29.51 15.05 -17.11
C PHE A 630 -28.27 15.00 -16.21
N ILE A 631 -27.09 15.39 -16.72
CA ILE A 631 -25.86 15.52 -15.95
C ILE A 631 -26.04 16.51 -14.80
N HIS A 632 -26.66 17.68 -15.03
CA HIS A 632 -26.94 18.65 -13.99
C HIS A 632 -27.88 18.10 -12.90
N GLN A 633 -28.98 17.43 -13.30
CA GLN A 633 -29.90 16.79 -12.35
C GLN A 633 -29.18 15.75 -11.48
N PHE A 634 -28.35 14.90 -12.09
CA PHE A 634 -27.54 13.91 -11.39
C PHE A 634 -26.53 14.54 -10.42
N VAL A 635 -25.73 15.51 -10.89
CA VAL A 635 -24.72 16.20 -10.06
C VAL A 635 -25.38 16.90 -8.87
N LYS A 636 -26.52 17.57 -9.08
CA LYS A 636 -27.28 18.21 -8.00
C LYS A 636 -27.79 17.20 -6.97
N PHE A 637 -28.32 16.06 -7.42
CA PHE A 637 -28.76 14.99 -6.53
C PHE A 637 -27.60 14.42 -5.70
N ILE A 638 -26.52 13.95 -6.36
CA ILE A 638 -25.45 13.22 -5.68
C ILE A 638 -24.64 14.12 -4.74
N SER A 639 -24.38 15.38 -5.12
CA SER A 639 -23.71 16.36 -4.25
C SER A 639 -24.54 16.68 -3.01
N THR A 640 -25.87 16.75 -3.13
CA THR A 640 -26.78 16.90 -1.97
C THR A 640 -26.75 15.65 -1.08
N ALA A 641 -26.72 14.45 -1.67
CA ALA A 641 -26.74 13.19 -0.93
C ALA A 641 -25.44 12.92 -0.13
N VAL A 642 -24.29 13.38 -0.61
CA VAL A 642 -22.97 13.09 0.00
C VAL A 642 -22.27 14.31 0.63
N GLY A 643 -22.78 15.53 0.41
CA GLY A 643 -22.30 16.77 1.00
C GLY A 643 -20.86 17.13 0.60
N GLU A 644 -20.11 17.70 1.54
CA GLU A 644 -18.73 18.20 1.36
C GLU A 644 -17.75 17.16 0.79
N ARG A 645 -18.06 15.86 0.91
CA ARG A 645 -17.24 14.77 0.39
C ARG A 645 -17.33 14.61 -1.13
N TYR A 646 -18.30 15.25 -1.79
CA TYR A 646 -18.44 15.21 -3.24
C TYR A 646 -17.17 15.72 -3.91
N GLU A 647 -16.76 16.95 -3.59
CA GLU A 647 -15.71 17.65 -4.31
C GLU A 647 -14.35 16.95 -4.19
N SER A 648 -13.95 16.57 -2.97
CA SER A 648 -12.66 15.91 -2.74
C SER A 648 -12.54 14.57 -3.46
N ARG A 649 -13.59 13.74 -3.45
CA ARG A 649 -13.60 12.45 -4.15
C ARG A 649 -13.66 12.60 -5.67
N MET A 650 -14.41 13.59 -6.16
CA MET A 650 -14.49 13.85 -7.60
C MET A 650 -13.19 14.45 -8.13
N GLN A 651 -12.52 15.32 -7.38
CA GLN A 651 -11.19 15.83 -7.75
C GLN A 651 -10.16 14.69 -7.85
N GLU A 652 -10.15 13.73 -6.92
CA GLU A 652 -9.32 12.53 -6.97
C GLU A 652 -9.60 11.68 -8.23
N LEU A 653 -10.87 11.52 -8.60
CA LEU A 653 -11.27 10.84 -9.84
C LEU A 653 -10.78 11.61 -11.07
N ILE A 654 -11.13 12.88 -11.22
CA ILE A 654 -10.78 13.69 -12.39
C ILE A 654 -9.27 13.76 -12.57
N THR A 655 -8.50 13.96 -11.50
CA THR A 655 -7.02 13.91 -11.52
C THR A 655 -6.48 12.62 -12.13
N MET A 656 -7.14 11.47 -11.88
CA MET A 656 -6.84 10.15 -12.47
C MET A 656 -7.38 9.94 -13.89
N LEU A 657 -8.39 10.71 -14.33
CA LEU A 657 -8.96 10.62 -15.69
C LEU A 657 -8.22 11.53 -16.70
N GLU A 658 -7.62 12.62 -16.25
CA GLU A 658 -6.92 13.58 -17.12
C GLU A 658 -5.73 12.98 -17.86
N ARG A 659 -5.61 13.33 -19.15
CA ARG A 659 -4.57 12.84 -20.07
C ARG A 659 -3.26 13.64 -19.96
N ARG A 660 -2.23 13.02 -19.39
CA ARG A 660 -0.91 13.62 -19.08
C ARG A 660 0.23 13.02 -19.92
N GLU A 661 1.35 13.73 -20.02
CA GLU A 661 2.58 13.16 -20.60
C GLU A 661 3.12 11.99 -19.75
N PRO A 662 3.76 10.97 -20.36
CA PRO A 662 4.41 9.89 -19.60
C PRO A 662 5.44 10.43 -18.60
N ASN A 663 5.41 9.93 -17.36
CA ASN A 663 6.27 10.36 -16.26
C ASN A 663 6.68 9.15 -15.40
N ARG A 664 7.85 9.19 -14.75
CA ARG A 664 8.30 8.18 -13.76
C ARG A 664 7.28 7.99 -12.62
N LEU A 665 6.58 9.05 -12.21
CA LEU A 665 5.49 8.97 -11.23
C LEU A 665 4.35 8.02 -11.65
N PHE A 666 4.27 7.70 -12.95
CA PHE A 666 3.29 6.79 -13.54
C PHE A 666 3.91 5.46 -14.01
N THR A 667 5.05 5.06 -13.45
CA THR A 667 5.67 3.74 -13.69
C THR A 667 5.77 2.94 -12.39
N TYR A 668 6.01 1.62 -12.49
CA TYR A 668 6.32 0.82 -11.31
C TYR A 668 7.69 1.21 -10.75
N MET A 669 7.80 1.25 -9.43
CA MET A 669 9.06 1.27 -8.71
C MET A 669 9.89 0.01 -8.99
N GLN A 670 11.21 0.14 -8.90
CA GLN A 670 12.19 -0.87 -9.26
C GLN A 670 12.81 -1.52 -8.01
N LEU A 671 13.31 -2.74 -8.18
CA LEU A 671 14.09 -3.47 -7.16
C LEU A 671 15.61 -3.31 -7.38
N GLU A 672 16.02 -3.10 -8.62
CA GLU A 672 17.42 -3.02 -9.08
C GLU A 672 17.51 -1.87 -10.10
N PRO A 673 18.62 -1.11 -10.15
CA PRO A 673 19.81 -1.21 -9.30
C PRO A 673 19.62 -0.62 -7.88
N VAL A 674 18.49 0.05 -7.64
CA VAL A 674 18.12 0.61 -6.34
C VAL A 674 16.77 0.01 -5.93
N ASN A 675 16.71 -0.57 -4.75
CA ASN A 675 15.47 -1.12 -4.19
C ASN A 675 14.62 0.00 -3.59
N GLU A 676 13.75 0.60 -4.41
CA GLU A 676 12.88 1.71 -4.01
C GLU A 676 11.83 1.28 -2.95
N TYR A 677 11.53 -0.01 -2.85
CA TYR A 677 10.60 -0.55 -1.84
C TYR A 677 11.23 -0.71 -0.44
N LYS A 678 12.55 -0.59 -0.31
CA LYS A 678 13.35 -0.88 0.90
C LYS A 678 12.82 -0.22 2.17
N ASP A 679 12.42 1.05 2.08
CA ASP A 679 11.99 1.85 3.23
C ASP A 679 10.46 2.09 3.25
N ARG A 680 9.73 1.21 2.54
CA ARG A 680 8.27 1.06 2.55
C ARG A 680 7.50 2.35 2.22
N PRO A 681 7.89 3.14 1.19
CA PRO A 681 7.21 4.39 0.91
C PRO A 681 5.72 4.16 0.63
N VAL A 682 4.89 5.09 1.10
CA VAL A 682 3.44 5.04 0.93
C VAL A 682 3.08 5.71 -0.39
N LEU A 683 2.08 5.16 -1.09
CA LEU A 683 1.59 5.73 -2.35
C LEU A 683 0.70 6.95 -2.01
N PRO A 684 1.06 8.17 -2.44
CA PRO A 684 0.24 9.36 -2.18
C PRO A 684 -1.16 9.26 -2.81
N HIS A 685 -2.05 10.15 -2.43
CA HIS A 685 -3.33 10.36 -3.11
C HIS A 685 -3.13 10.98 -4.51
N PRO A 686 -4.01 10.72 -5.50
CA PRO A 686 -3.92 11.33 -6.83
C PRO A 686 -3.63 12.84 -6.81
N ILE A 687 -4.34 13.62 -5.98
CA ILE A 687 -4.13 15.07 -5.79
C ILE A 687 -2.79 15.43 -5.12
N GLU A 688 -2.16 14.51 -4.39
CA GLU A 688 -0.82 14.73 -3.83
C GLU A 688 0.29 14.41 -4.83
N VAL A 689 0.03 13.54 -5.81
CA VAL A 689 0.96 13.23 -6.91
C VAL A 689 0.95 14.36 -7.95
N ILE A 690 -0.23 14.91 -8.24
CA ILE A 690 -0.42 16.04 -9.16
C ILE A 690 -1.25 17.12 -8.44
N PRO A 691 -0.62 17.95 -7.58
CA PRO A 691 -1.32 19.03 -6.90
C PRO A 691 -1.81 20.09 -7.89
N SER A 692 -3.00 20.65 -7.63
CA SER A 692 -3.49 21.80 -8.38
C SER A 692 -2.61 23.04 -8.12
N PRO A 693 -2.64 24.06 -9.00
CA PRO A 693 -1.94 25.33 -8.74
C PRO A 693 -2.35 25.98 -7.40
N GLU A 694 -3.62 25.82 -7.00
CA GLU A 694 -4.14 26.30 -5.72
C GLU A 694 -3.56 25.50 -4.54
N MET A 695 -3.50 24.18 -4.65
CA MET A 695 -2.85 23.33 -3.63
C MET A 695 -1.35 23.64 -3.50
N LEU A 696 -0.65 23.91 -4.61
CA LEU A 696 0.74 24.34 -4.58
C LEU A 696 0.91 25.68 -3.86
N ALA A 697 0.02 26.65 -4.10
CA ALA A 697 0.02 27.93 -3.40
C ALA A 697 -0.26 27.76 -1.89
N GLN A 698 -1.22 26.92 -1.51
CA GLN A 698 -1.52 26.59 -0.11
C GLN A 698 -0.34 25.86 0.58
N GLN A 699 0.29 24.90 -0.10
CA GLN A 699 1.48 24.19 0.40
C GLN A 699 2.67 25.13 0.59
N GLU A 700 2.87 26.10 -0.31
CA GLU A 700 3.92 27.10 -0.16
C GLU A 700 3.65 28.05 1.01
N GLN A 701 2.41 28.52 1.19
CA GLN A 701 2.00 29.34 2.34
C GLN A 701 2.19 28.59 3.67
N GLU A 702 1.79 27.32 3.74
CA GLU A 702 1.95 26.50 4.94
C GLU A 702 3.44 26.20 5.22
N ARG A 703 4.25 25.95 4.18
CA ARG A 703 5.71 25.79 4.32
C ARG A 703 6.36 27.07 4.86
N LEU A 704 5.92 28.25 4.41
CA LEU A 704 6.41 29.54 4.91
C LEU A 704 6.02 29.73 6.39
N ARG A 705 4.77 29.41 6.77
CA ARG A 705 4.32 29.44 8.17
C ARG A 705 5.16 28.51 9.05
N GLN A 706 5.34 27.26 8.65
CA GLN A 706 6.14 26.28 9.41
C GLN A 706 7.61 26.72 9.54
N ALA A 707 8.19 27.31 8.50
CA ALA A 707 9.55 27.88 8.57
C ALA A 707 9.64 29.09 9.52
N GLU A 708 8.58 29.88 9.65
CA GLU A 708 8.49 30.99 10.60
C GLU A 708 8.31 30.49 12.05
N GLU A 709 7.43 29.52 12.28
CA GLU A 709 7.26 28.85 13.59
C GLU A 709 8.56 28.19 14.06
N GLN A 710 9.25 27.46 13.17
CA GLN A 710 10.53 26.83 13.44
C GLN A 710 11.59 27.86 13.88
N ARG A 711 11.67 29.02 13.19
CA ARG A 711 12.56 30.13 13.58
C ARG A 711 12.21 30.70 14.94
N GLN A 712 10.93 30.90 15.25
CA GLN A 712 10.51 31.40 16.57
C GLN A 712 10.88 30.42 17.70
N ILE A 713 10.76 29.11 17.46
CA ILE A 713 11.19 28.08 18.41
C ILE A 713 12.71 28.12 18.59
N GLU A 714 13.50 28.22 17.52
CA GLU A 714 14.97 28.32 17.57
C GLU A 714 15.44 29.59 18.31
N GLU A 715 14.84 30.75 18.02
CA GLU A 715 15.10 31.99 18.77
C GLU A 715 14.74 31.86 20.26
N GLN A 716 13.62 31.21 20.58
CA GLN A 716 13.20 31.00 21.97
C GLN A 716 14.16 30.05 22.71
N GLN A 717 14.65 29.00 22.05
CA GLN A 717 15.67 28.09 22.59
C GLN A 717 16.99 28.82 22.84
N GLN A 718 17.47 29.63 21.88
CA GLN A 718 18.68 30.45 22.05
C GLN A 718 18.54 31.43 23.23
N ARG A 719 17.40 32.13 23.37
CA ARG A 719 17.15 33.01 24.53
C ARG A 719 17.14 32.25 25.85
N GLN A 720 16.58 31.04 25.90
CA GLN A 720 16.60 30.20 27.10
C GLN A 720 18.02 29.72 27.45
N GLU A 721 18.83 29.36 26.46
CA GLU A 721 20.21 28.93 26.65
C GLU A 721 21.10 30.10 27.12
N GLN A 722 20.94 31.28 26.52
CA GLN A 722 21.62 32.51 26.94
C GLN A 722 21.23 32.91 28.37
N ALA A 723 19.95 32.82 28.75
CA ALA A 723 19.49 33.05 30.12
C ALA A 723 19.98 31.99 31.13
N LYS A 724 20.22 30.73 30.70
CA LYS A 724 20.89 29.71 31.53
C LYS A 724 22.36 30.06 31.73
N LEU A 725 23.06 30.50 30.69
CA LEU A 725 24.44 30.98 30.74
C LEU A 725 24.60 32.18 31.69
N GLU A 726 23.72 33.18 31.61
CA GLU A 726 23.72 34.31 32.55
C GLU A 726 23.48 33.88 34.00
N LYS A 727 22.53 32.96 34.26
CA LYS A 727 22.29 32.42 35.60
C LYS A 727 23.48 31.61 36.12
N ALA A 728 24.16 30.85 35.26
CA ALA A 728 25.37 30.12 35.62
C ALA A 728 26.53 31.09 35.94
N SER A 729 26.71 32.14 35.14
CA SER A 729 27.70 33.19 35.37
C SER A 729 27.47 33.93 36.70
N LYS A 730 26.21 34.30 37.00
CA LYS A 730 25.84 34.90 38.30
C LYS A 730 26.09 33.97 39.48
N ARG A 731 25.92 32.64 39.33
CA ARG A 731 26.28 31.66 40.38
C ARG A 731 27.80 31.47 40.54
N ALA A 732 28.59 31.65 39.49
CA ALA A 732 30.03 31.41 39.55
C ALA A 732 30.79 32.50 40.32
N ARG A 733 30.34 33.76 40.22
CA ARG A 733 31.01 34.93 40.82
C ARG A 733 31.03 34.89 42.35
N GLY A 734 29.89 34.57 42.97
CA GLY A 734 29.71 34.67 44.43
C GLY A 734 29.58 36.12 44.90
N VAL A 735 29.53 36.31 46.22
CA VAL A 735 29.49 37.65 46.84
C VAL A 735 30.85 38.35 46.82
N GLU A 736 30.89 39.61 46.40
CA GLU A 736 32.06 40.49 46.40
C GLU A 736 31.84 41.74 47.28
N VAL A 737 32.94 42.46 47.56
CA VAL A 737 32.87 43.77 48.21
C VAL A 737 32.11 44.75 47.33
N GLY A 738 31.09 45.39 47.89
CA GLY A 738 30.18 46.30 47.20
C GLY A 738 28.79 45.73 46.88
N ASP A 739 28.58 44.43 47.06
CA ASP A 739 27.27 43.82 46.86
C ASP A 739 26.23 44.27 47.90
N ILE A 740 24.97 44.31 47.48
CA ILE A 740 23.82 44.66 48.32
C ILE A 740 22.99 43.41 48.60
N LEU A 741 22.90 43.04 49.88
CA LEU A 741 22.24 41.82 50.33
C LEU A 741 21.01 42.16 51.18
N ARG A 742 19.99 41.28 51.15
CA ARG A 742 18.79 41.37 51.98
C ARG A 742 18.64 40.10 52.78
N GLY A 743 18.34 40.21 54.07
CA GLY A 743 18.17 39.07 54.97
C GLY A 743 17.54 39.45 56.29
N LYS A 744 17.40 38.47 57.19
CA LYS A 744 16.80 38.61 58.51
C LYS A 744 17.81 38.38 59.61
N VAL A 745 17.69 39.14 60.70
CA VAL A 745 18.60 39.05 61.84
C VAL A 745 18.24 37.83 62.70
N ALA A 746 19.17 36.89 62.84
CA ALA A 746 18.86 35.55 63.36
C ALA A 746 18.92 35.42 64.89
N GLU A 747 19.94 35.99 65.55
CA GLU A 747 20.11 35.95 67.01
C GLU A 747 20.67 37.25 67.58
N LYS A 748 20.45 37.49 68.88
CA LYS A 748 21.13 38.54 69.63
C LYS A 748 22.49 38.01 70.10
N PRO A 749 23.59 38.78 69.98
CA PRO A 749 24.87 38.39 70.57
C PRO A 749 24.76 38.30 72.10
N GLN A 750 25.47 37.33 72.71
CA GLN A 750 25.55 37.15 74.16
C GLN A 750 26.78 37.82 74.81
N TYR A 751 27.53 38.63 74.05
CA TYR A 751 28.70 39.37 74.54
C TYR A 751 28.58 40.86 74.19
N GLU A 752 29.12 41.72 75.07
CA GLU A 752 28.90 43.18 75.01
C GLU A 752 29.85 43.95 74.08
N ASP A 753 30.87 43.30 73.53
CA ASP A 753 31.77 43.91 72.54
C ASP A 753 31.32 43.61 71.10
N GLU A 754 31.50 44.64 70.27
CA GLU A 754 30.85 44.87 68.97
C GLU A 754 30.96 43.71 67.97
N ASP A 755 29.85 43.03 67.65
CA ASP A 755 29.36 42.70 66.29
C ASP A 755 28.02 41.95 66.32
N VAL A 756 27.17 42.12 65.30
CA VAL A 756 25.88 41.40 65.19
C VAL A 756 25.95 40.34 64.11
N VAL A 757 25.78 39.07 64.49
CA VAL A 757 25.72 37.94 63.54
C VAL A 757 24.37 37.90 62.84
N ILE A 758 24.39 37.86 61.51
CA ILE A 758 23.25 37.64 60.65
C ILE A 758 23.45 36.26 60.01
N ASP A 759 22.82 35.24 60.60
CA ASP A 759 22.96 33.85 60.14
C ASP A 759 22.36 33.67 58.73
N ARG A 760 23.16 33.06 57.85
CA ARG A 760 22.81 32.55 56.52
C ARG A 760 21.96 33.48 55.66
N LEU A 761 22.62 34.46 55.05
CA LEU A 761 22.05 35.14 53.88
C LEU A 761 21.82 34.12 52.75
N ASN A 762 20.58 34.04 52.25
CA ASN A 762 20.20 33.16 51.14
C ASN A 762 20.74 33.69 49.79
N VAL A 763 22.06 33.60 49.60
CA VAL A 763 22.71 33.82 48.31
C VAL A 763 22.60 32.53 47.51
N ASN A 764 22.04 32.63 46.30
CA ASN A 764 21.54 31.45 45.56
C ASN A 764 22.62 30.74 44.70
N ASP A 765 23.87 30.75 45.19
CA ASP A 765 25.07 30.22 44.53
C ASP A 765 25.58 28.87 45.08
N GLY A 766 25.10 28.46 46.27
CA GLY A 766 25.45 27.19 46.90
C GLY A 766 26.68 27.24 47.80
N ARG A 767 27.28 28.42 48.03
CA ARG A 767 28.32 28.64 49.05
C ARG A 767 27.65 29.00 50.39
N LYS A 768 28.38 28.84 51.50
CA LYS A 768 27.88 29.17 52.84
C LYS A 768 28.46 30.51 53.30
N TYR A 769 27.59 31.51 53.42
CA TYR A 769 27.97 32.84 53.90
C TYR A 769 27.45 33.09 55.32
N ILE A 770 28.30 33.69 56.16
CA ILE A 770 27.93 34.26 57.47
C ILE A 770 28.19 35.76 57.38
N ALA A 771 27.19 36.59 57.66
CA ALA A 771 27.35 38.04 57.58
C ALA A 771 27.44 38.67 58.97
N TYR A 772 28.46 39.48 59.19
CA TYR A 772 28.62 40.29 60.41
C TYR A 772 28.20 41.72 60.12
N PHE A 773 27.33 42.27 60.96
CA PHE A 773 26.90 43.66 60.90
C PHE A 773 27.73 44.50 61.87
N MET A 774 28.63 45.32 61.33
CA MET A 774 29.52 46.19 62.11
C MET A 774 28.75 47.32 62.78
N ALA A 775 28.66 47.28 64.11
CA ALA A 775 27.81 48.18 64.90
C ALA A 775 28.36 49.61 65.06
N LYS A 776 29.60 49.90 64.65
CA LYS A 776 30.34 51.16 64.85
C LYS A 776 29.71 52.44 64.25
N TYR A 777 28.57 52.36 63.56
CA TYR A 777 27.80 53.51 63.05
C TYR A 777 26.47 53.75 63.77
N ARG A 778 26.41 53.54 65.09
CA ARG A 778 25.29 53.98 65.95
C ARG A 778 25.15 55.53 65.97
N ARG A 779 24.36 56.08 65.04
CA ARG A 779 23.83 57.46 65.10
C ARG A 779 22.32 57.57 65.27
N SER A 780 21.60 56.45 65.32
CA SER A 780 20.17 56.37 65.63
C SER A 780 19.95 55.24 66.63
N GLY A 781 19.33 55.54 67.78
CA GLY A 781 19.10 54.61 68.90
C GLY A 781 18.05 53.50 68.65
N GLU A 782 17.86 53.06 67.41
CA GLU A 782 17.01 51.92 67.08
C GLU A 782 17.71 50.62 67.55
N GLN A 783 17.07 49.85 68.43
CA GLN A 783 17.49 48.48 68.69
C GLN A 783 17.07 47.57 67.53
N ILE A 784 18.04 46.89 66.92
CA ILE A 784 17.77 45.84 65.94
C ILE A 784 17.11 44.65 66.65
N GLN A 785 16.01 44.14 66.08
CA GLN A 785 15.26 43.01 66.63
C GLN A 785 15.53 41.72 65.84
N LYS A 786 15.36 40.57 66.48
CA LYS A 786 15.36 39.26 65.81
C LYS A 786 14.23 39.23 64.77
N ASP A 787 14.46 38.53 63.66
CA ASP A 787 13.59 38.40 62.49
C ASP A 787 13.30 39.71 61.71
N GLN A 788 13.95 40.82 62.07
CA GLN A 788 13.88 42.08 61.33
C GLN A 788 14.55 41.95 59.95
N ASP A 789 13.82 42.31 58.90
CA ASP A 789 14.37 42.45 57.55
C ASP A 789 15.36 43.64 57.47
N ILE A 790 16.58 43.38 57.02
CA ILE A 790 17.65 44.37 56.86
C ILE A 790 18.26 44.30 55.46
N THR A 791 18.63 45.47 54.93
CA THR A 791 19.42 45.60 53.70
C THR A 791 20.84 46.03 54.05
N LEU A 792 21.79 45.25 53.59
CA LEU A 792 23.21 45.30 53.92
C LEU A 792 24.01 45.68 52.69
N TYR A 793 25.09 46.41 52.89
CA TYR A 793 26.14 46.65 51.91
C TYR A 793 27.39 45.91 52.39
N VAL A 794 27.93 45.01 51.56
CA VAL A 794 29.13 44.23 51.85
C VAL A 794 30.35 45.16 51.74
N VAL A 795 31.10 45.27 52.83
CA VAL A 795 32.28 46.15 52.95
C VAL A 795 33.58 45.35 52.87
N GLU A 796 33.58 44.11 53.33
CA GLU A 796 34.72 43.20 53.25
C GLU A 796 34.24 41.74 53.12
N VAL A 797 35.04 40.89 52.49
CA VAL A 797 34.78 39.46 52.26
C VAL A 797 36.01 38.68 52.67
N GLU A 798 35.85 37.76 53.61
CA GLU A 798 36.93 37.01 54.23
C GLU A 798 36.65 35.50 54.12
N ALA A 799 37.60 34.72 53.61
CA ALA A 799 37.46 33.27 53.49
C ALA A 799 38.09 32.57 54.70
N SER A 800 37.38 31.61 55.29
CA SER A 800 37.86 30.82 56.43
C SER A 800 38.04 29.35 56.07
N ASP A 801 39.01 28.70 56.73
CA ASP A 801 39.30 27.28 56.60
C ASP A 801 38.19 26.37 57.19
N ASP A 802 37.25 26.95 57.96
CA ASP A 802 36.08 26.25 58.51
C ASP A 802 34.98 25.92 57.46
N GLY A 803 35.16 26.36 56.21
CA GLY A 803 34.23 26.13 55.11
C GLY A 803 33.11 27.17 54.98
N TYR A 804 33.20 28.30 55.69
CA TYR A 804 32.34 29.47 55.52
C TYR A 804 33.12 30.66 54.91
N THR A 805 32.38 31.56 54.27
CA THR A 805 32.88 32.88 53.88
C THR A 805 32.19 33.94 54.73
N TYR A 806 32.98 34.72 55.44
CA TYR A 806 32.52 35.78 56.33
C TYR A 806 32.36 37.09 55.53
N LEU A 807 31.23 37.76 55.73
CA LEU A 807 30.85 38.99 55.02
C LEU A 807 30.68 40.13 56.02
N TRP A 808 31.65 41.04 56.06
CA TRP A 808 31.58 42.22 56.90
C TRP A 808 30.68 43.27 56.24
N CYS A 809 29.60 43.64 56.92
CA CYS A 809 28.49 44.38 56.34
C CYS A 809 28.15 45.65 57.15
N ARG A 810 27.67 46.69 56.46
CA ARG A 810 27.02 47.86 57.06
C ARG A 810 25.58 48.01 56.58
N ARG A 811 24.77 48.83 57.25
CA ARG A 811 23.41 49.17 56.77
C ARG A 811 23.52 49.90 55.43
N ALA A 812 22.79 49.46 54.42
CA ALA A 812 22.74 50.14 53.13
C ALA A 812 22.13 51.55 53.28
N THR A 813 22.70 52.55 52.60
CA THR A 813 22.18 53.93 52.52
C THR A 813 20.85 53.98 51.77
N LYS A 814 20.16 55.13 51.78
CA LYS A 814 18.91 55.29 51.00
C LYS A 814 19.12 55.10 49.49
N GLU A 815 20.25 55.59 48.97
CA GLU A 815 20.63 55.50 47.56
C GLU A 815 21.02 54.07 47.18
N GLU A 816 21.74 53.36 48.07
CA GLU A 816 22.08 51.95 47.88
C GLU A 816 20.83 51.06 47.88
N ARG A 817 19.85 51.29 48.77
CA ARG A 817 18.60 50.49 48.81
C ARG A 817 17.70 50.64 47.57
N GLN A 818 17.97 51.62 46.71
CA GLN A 818 17.27 51.81 45.43
C GLN A 818 17.94 51.07 44.25
N LYS A 819 19.14 50.52 44.46
CA LYS A 819 19.83 49.60 43.55
C LYS A 819 19.49 48.14 43.90
#